data_AF-A0A954YT69-F1
#
_entry.id   AF-A0A954YT69-F1
#
_cell.length_a   1.000
_cell.length_b   1.000
_cell.length_c   1.000
_cell.angle_alpha   90.00
_cell.angle_beta   90.00
_cell.angle_gamma   90.00
#
_symmetry.space_group_name_H-M   'P 1'
#
loop_
_entity.id
_entity.type
_entity.pdbx_description
1 polymer ?
#
loop_
_entity_poly.entity_id
_entity_poly.type
_entity_poly.pdbx_seq_one_letter_code
_entity_poly.pdbx_strand_id
1 'polypeptide(L)'
;MKRSLGMVLAVSWVVGTAVPVSAEHPFVLVNVIDLFDMHGLQVPVESTGDCDVQPSNTPLAVSEMRVGTNPSAVATDGTRVWIGGYYGGNGFLAGAPACEDSWYASVGIAELPDITDPQSFPLNFVRYGGTFHQGPGIATTAWFSGLDYDEATDSLYAAFDEALEINPFLLPAGQTHENSFIAKVDINTNSVTYGDFIWKVNDPLGGGQRIEGGVRVDPLDPGTLSSMYVGSGRVWFLDSSNGALLDNPVIYSPEQLPGVPASTAYLQHTYDPTSGDYYARLRNAIERIPRDTSTTVSPFDFHGYQILAGDNGIVETTAEGDDDQLVSFGTGGQSPTTPVIRKGANGVIDTTPLGDDVISATPALNWHGDPLDWPFASPTQGQGIAFIDSSNLVGLDEDLIIATSRGNFGGGMESDIRFIDTNGALFDELLLPCVPESLPDVVPALTQAAFYDVDYHAPSGTLVVLEFERRRLYVYRAQTTTTSKPFLFDHDRDGDLDLVDLWQFQKCFTGSEFLQEEELNFNCQYFTIDEDCDVDIDDWTQFAPELDAGGGPVPTPPDAPSIDSPIEDGDTIVTVSAVDSGADQVRVYVNNSLVATVNDPVVVNNSTDVTVAAMSQFDSVSADQTNGVGTSEKSGALEVGGGNGDVFISLGIRESGDLGMLGSNGTSTGDFEWIGANTNGPGGAPRGFALIPSAGWQTVVFNPAIDPISPFFSLGDGQITETRGILESIALSVDSTSPGRSSGAYTLYVDNVVNVGAGPGSTDVVITDFESFALGDEVLFQEPTFSGSTAGNLAGPLSVSKITADQANGGTQSAVMQWFFKDTTASRWVRVTTFGANNKELPIIDLTRPVRMDVLLQAP
;
A
#
# COMPACT_ATOMS: atom_id res chain seq x y z
N MET A 1 -12.49 7.51 -43.78
CA MET A 1 -11.38 8.28 -44.38
C MET A 1 -11.14 9.55 -43.56
N LYS A 2 -10.31 9.47 -42.52
CA LYS A 2 -9.66 10.62 -41.88
C LYS A 2 -8.17 10.33 -41.94
N ARG A 3 -7.39 11.22 -42.58
CA ARG A 3 -5.94 11.10 -42.70
C ARG A 3 -5.31 11.58 -41.39
N SER A 4 -4.59 10.70 -40.69
CA SER A 4 -3.55 11.08 -39.74
C SER A 4 -2.28 11.42 -40.54
N LEU A 5 -1.75 12.63 -40.33
CA LEU A 5 -0.41 12.99 -40.76
C LEU A 5 0.52 12.65 -39.58
N GLY A 6 1.42 11.70 -39.78
CA GLY A 6 2.58 11.52 -38.90
C GLY A 6 3.55 12.68 -39.12
N MET A 7 3.81 13.44 -38.07
CA MET A 7 4.83 14.48 -38.04
C MET A 7 5.95 13.97 -37.13
N VAL A 8 6.92 13.28 -37.74
CA VAL A 8 8.20 12.95 -37.10
C VAL A 8 9.05 14.23 -37.18
N LEU A 9 9.25 14.88 -36.04
CA LEU A 9 10.10 16.06 -35.91
C LEU A 9 11.54 15.59 -35.70
N ALA A 10 12.33 15.56 -36.77
CA ALA A 10 13.78 15.36 -36.64
C ALA A 10 14.42 16.69 -36.22
N VAL A 11 14.78 16.81 -34.95
CA VAL A 11 15.53 17.94 -34.39
C VAL A 11 16.95 17.44 -34.11
N SER A 12 17.95 18.09 -34.70
CA SER A 12 19.37 17.80 -34.48
C SER A 12 20.01 19.05 -33.87
N TRP A 13 20.44 18.98 -32.61
CA TRP A 13 21.27 20.03 -31.99
C TRP A 13 22.35 19.45 -31.09
N VAL A 14 23.36 20.28 -30.90
CA VAL A 14 24.64 20.03 -30.23
C VAL A 14 24.43 20.17 -28.72
N VAL A 15 24.55 19.07 -27.99
CA VAL A 15 24.43 19.01 -26.52
C VAL A 15 25.80 19.26 -25.90
N GLY A 16 25.85 20.14 -24.88
CA GLY A 16 27.02 20.30 -24.01
C GLY A 16 27.14 19.09 -23.10
N THR A 17 28.35 18.59 -22.86
CA THR A 17 28.56 17.41 -22.03
C THR A 17 28.20 17.69 -20.57
N ALA A 18 27.02 17.24 -20.13
CA ALA A 18 26.71 17.07 -18.72
C ALA A 18 27.75 16.14 -18.08
N VAL A 19 28.12 16.44 -16.84
CA VAL A 19 29.01 15.57 -16.06
C VAL A 19 28.15 14.39 -15.61
N PRO A 20 28.48 13.13 -15.97
CA PRO A 20 27.69 11.99 -15.56
C PRO A 20 27.73 11.88 -14.04
N VAL A 21 26.56 11.99 -13.40
CA VAL A 21 26.33 11.51 -12.04
C VAL A 21 26.75 10.03 -12.04
N SER A 22 27.54 9.60 -11.05
CA SER A 22 28.10 8.26 -11.07
C SER A 22 26.94 7.24 -11.07
N ALA A 23 26.86 6.40 -12.11
CA ALA A 23 25.72 5.51 -12.36
C ALA A 23 25.58 4.34 -11.35
N GLU A 24 26.23 4.43 -10.19
CA GLU A 24 26.43 3.37 -9.20
C GLU A 24 26.23 3.87 -7.75
N HIS A 25 25.34 4.83 -7.50
CA HIS A 25 24.97 5.17 -6.12
C HIS A 25 24.37 3.92 -5.43
N PRO A 26 24.76 3.59 -4.19
CA PRO A 26 24.33 2.38 -3.49
C PRO A 26 22.82 2.33 -3.19
N PHE A 27 22.13 3.46 -3.28
CA PHE A 27 20.69 3.58 -3.07
C PHE A 27 19.98 4.10 -4.31
N VAL A 28 18.75 3.64 -4.51
CA VAL A 28 17.84 4.15 -5.53
C VAL A 28 16.61 4.73 -4.86
N LEU A 29 16.15 5.88 -5.36
CA LEU A 29 14.89 6.48 -4.93
C LEU A 29 13.71 5.59 -5.36
N VAL A 30 12.96 5.11 -4.38
CA VAL A 30 11.78 4.25 -4.55
C VAL A 30 10.50 4.97 -4.16
N ASN A 31 10.51 6.11 -3.49
CA ASN A 31 9.29 6.90 -3.37
C ASN A 31 9.72 8.29 -2.96
N VAL A 32 9.07 9.31 -3.46
CA VAL A 32 8.89 10.51 -2.65
C VAL A 32 7.50 10.34 -2.03
N ILE A 33 7.21 10.93 -0.88
CA ILE A 33 5.85 11.00 -0.33
C ILE A 33 5.61 12.44 0.11
N ASP A 34 4.62 13.08 -0.50
CA ASP A 34 4.20 14.42 -0.10
C ASP A 34 3.30 14.31 1.13
N LEU A 35 3.80 14.81 2.26
CA LEU A 35 3.06 14.78 3.51
C LEU A 35 1.99 15.89 3.54
N PHE A 36 1.92 16.78 2.54
CA PHE A 36 0.95 17.88 2.48
C PHE A 36 -0.51 17.42 2.64
N ASP A 37 -0.87 16.27 2.11
CA ASP A 37 -2.23 15.71 2.27
C ASP A 37 -2.53 15.26 3.71
N MET A 38 -1.50 14.98 4.52
CA MET A 38 -1.66 14.80 5.96
C MET A 38 -2.03 16.13 6.68
N HIS A 39 -2.02 17.27 5.98
CA HIS A 39 -1.98 18.62 6.58
C HIS A 39 -3.23 19.49 6.36
N GLY A 40 -4.01 19.30 5.29
CA GLY A 40 -5.15 20.20 4.95
C GLY A 40 -6.40 20.13 5.86
N LEU A 41 -6.52 20.98 6.89
CA LEU A 41 -7.77 21.18 7.66
C LEU A 41 -8.88 21.69 6.73
N GLN A 42 -9.97 20.92 6.57
CA GLN A 42 -11.21 21.44 5.96
C GLN A 42 -12.13 22.11 6.99
N VAL A 43 -11.78 22.07 8.28
CA VAL A 43 -12.61 22.63 9.34
C VAL A 43 -12.29 24.12 9.53
N PRO A 44 -13.28 25.02 9.50
CA PRO A 44 -13.08 26.42 9.82
C PRO A 44 -12.50 26.58 11.24
N VAL A 45 -11.40 27.31 11.36
CA VAL A 45 -10.82 27.70 12.65
C VAL A 45 -11.76 28.71 13.30
N GLU A 46 -12.43 28.31 14.38
CA GLU A 46 -13.18 29.23 15.23
C GLU A 46 -12.22 29.88 16.25
N SER A 47 -12.09 31.21 16.21
CA SER A 47 -11.40 31.98 17.24
C SER A 47 -12.39 32.33 18.36
N THR A 48 -12.06 31.96 19.60
CA THR A 48 -12.81 32.32 20.80
C THR A 48 -12.32 33.62 21.43
N GLY A 49 -11.10 34.07 21.10
CA GLY A 49 -10.44 35.22 21.72
C GLY A 49 -10.06 35.03 23.21
N ASP A 50 -10.21 33.81 23.75
CA ASP A 50 -10.01 33.49 25.16
C ASP A 50 -9.29 32.14 25.32
N CYS A 51 -8.12 32.15 25.98
CA CYS A 51 -7.28 30.97 26.23
C CYS A 51 -8.00 29.89 27.04
N ASP A 52 -8.93 30.31 27.90
CA ASP A 52 -9.61 29.43 28.85
C ASP A 52 -10.87 28.79 28.25
N VAL A 53 -11.25 29.17 27.03
CA VAL A 53 -12.47 28.69 26.35
C VAL A 53 -12.10 27.84 25.14
N GLN A 54 -12.31 26.53 25.28
CA GLN A 54 -12.20 25.55 24.21
C GLN A 54 -13.15 25.92 23.04
N PRO A 55 -12.65 26.03 21.79
CA PRO A 55 -13.48 26.25 20.60
C PRO A 55 -14.57 25.20 20.43
N SER A 56 -15.74 25.58 19.89
CA SER A 56 -16.89 24.67 19.81
C SER A 56 -16.70 23.51 18.82
N ASN A 57 -15.83 23.72 17.83
CA ASN A 57 -15.37 22.74 16.85
C ASN A 57 -14.23 21.83 17.35
N THR A 58 -13.75 21.98 18.58
CA THR A 58 -12.61 21.17 19.09
C THR A 58 -12.86 19.65 19.03
N PRO A 59 -14.06 19.11 19.34
CA PRO A 59 -14.31 17.67 19.19
C PRO A 59 -14.08 17.16 17.76
N LEU A 60 -14.39 17.97 16.75
CA LEU A 60 -14.16 17.64 15.35
C LEU A 60 -12.66 17.69 15.01
N ALA A 61 -11.94 18.69 15.53
CA ALA A 61 -10.50 18.79 15.41
C ALA A 61 -9.78 17.60 16.09
N VAL A 62 -10.28 17.13 17.24
CA VAL A 62 -9.77 15.94 17.93
C VAL A 62 -10.05 14.65 17.14
N SER A 63 -11.19 14.53 16.46
CA SER A 63 -11.42 13.37 15.58
C SER A 63 -10.58 13.41 14.30
N GLU A 64 -9.98 14.56 13.98
CA GLU A 64 -9.19 14.79 12.77
C GLU A 64 -7.75 15.28 13.07
N MET A 65 -7.14 14.86 14.19
CA MET A 65 -5.80 15.29 14.62
C MET A 65 -4.71 15.02 13.56
N ARG A 66 -3.74 15.93 13.40
CA ARG A 66 -2.75 15.91 12.30
C ARG A 66 -1.32 15.94 12.83
N VAL A 67 -0.40 15.36 12.07
CA VAL A 67 1.05 15.37 12.36
C VAL A 67 1.74 16.60 11.71
N GLY A 68 0.95 17.57 11.25
CA GLY A 68 1.09 18.04 9.88
C GLY A 68 1.57 19.45 9.58
N THR A 69 2.44 20.07 10.38
CA THR A 69 3.17 21.24 9.83
C THR A 69 4.67 21.09 9.93
N ASN A 70 5.13 20.33 10.92
CA ASN A 70 6.53 20.12 11.24
C ASN A 70 6.70 18.65 11.63
N PRO A 71 6.81 17.73 10.66
CA PRO A 71 7.29 16.38 10.96
C PRO A 71 8.72 16.52 11.49
N SER A 72 9.11 15.73 12.49
CA SER A 72 10.42 15.91 13.12
C SER A 72 11.15 14.63 13.51
N ALA A 73 10.49 13.48 13.38
CA ALA A 73 11.12 12.18 13.57
C ALA A 73 10.54 11.13 12.63
N VAL A 74 11.36 10.19 12.20
CA VAL A 74 10.97 9.08 11.32
C VAL A 74 11.51 7.75 11.83
N ALA A 75 10.75 6.68 11.63
CA ALA A 75 11.21 5.30 11.77
C ALA A 75 10.58 4.41 10.69
N THR A 76 11.20 3.30 10.31
CA THR A 76 10.67 2.37 9.29
C THR A 76 10.96 0.91 9.61
N ASP A 77 10.03 0.02 9.22
CA ASP A 77 10.24 -1.44 9.17
C ASP A 77 10.52 -1.94 7.75
N GLY A 78 10.79 -1.00 6.84
CA GLY A 78 11.03 -1.26 5.44
C GLY A 78 9.81 -1.24 4.53
N THR A 79 8.61 -1.48 5.07
CA THR A 79 7.34 -1.45 4.32
C THR A 79 6.38 -0.40 4.85
N ARG A 80 6.49 -0.06 6.13
CA ARG A 80 5.78 1.00 6.83
C ARG A 80 6.77 2.06 7.27
N VAL A 81 6.29 3.28 7.38
CA VAL A 81 7.01 4.39 8.02
C VAL A 81 6.14 4.98 9.11
N TRP A 82 6.77 5.33 10.23
CA TRP A 82 6.16 6.10 11.29
C TRP A 82 6.75 7.48 11.30
N ILE A 83 5.88 8.48 11.31
CA ILE A 83 6.26 9.89 11.32
C ILE A 83 5.76 10.49 12.63
N GLY A 84 6.70 10.95 13.43
CA GLY A 84 6.47 11.75 14.62
C GLY A 84 6.54 13.21 14.23
N GLY A 85 5.57 14.00 14.66
CA GLY A 85 5.55 15.40 14.30
C GLY A 85 4.52 16.22 15.05
N TYR A 86 4.56 17.51 14.75
CA TYR A 86 3.72 18.51 15.34
C TYR A 86 3.01 19.34 14.26
N TYR A 87 1.71 19.58 14.48
CA TYR A 87 0.91 20.54 13.76
C TYR A 87 0.80 21.82 14.59
N GLY A 88 1.38 22.91 14.10
CA GLY A 88 1.14 24.25 14.63
C GLY A 88 -0.07 24.88 13.95
N GLY A 89 -1.01 25.41 14.74
CA GLY A 89 -2.03 26.31 14.20
C GLY A 89 -1.39 27.53 13.51
N ASN A 90 -2.17 28.30 12.75
CA ASN A 90 -1.73 29.43 11.92
C ASN A 90 -0.93 30.56 12.63
N GLY A 91 -0.77 30.50 13.95
CA GLY A 91 -0.36 31.62 14.81
C GLY A 91 1.11 31.71 15.23
N PHE A 92 2.03 30.89 14.71
CA PHE A 92 3.45 30.95 15.14
C PHE A 92 4.22 32.21 14.69
N LEU A 93 3.56 33.16 14.00
CA LEU A 93 4.15 34.46 13.68
C LEU A 93 4.25 35.31 14.95
N ALA A 94 5.47 35.43 15.46
CA ALA A 94 5.87 36.21 16.63
C ALA A 94 5.13 37.56 16.73
N GLY A 95 4.11 37.64 17.60
CA GLY A 95 3.44 38.90 17.95
C GLY A 95 1.93 38.86 18.18
N ALA A 96 1.23 37.78 17.82
CA ALA A 96 -0.19 37.62 18.16
C ALA A 96 -0.36 37.16 19.63
N PRO A 97 -1.40 37.61 20.37
CA PRO A 97 -1.70 37.07 21.70
C PRO A 97 -1.90 35.54 21.60
N ALA A 98 -1.02 34.80 22.29
CA ALA A 98 -0.65 33.38 22.12
C ALA A 98 -1.77 32.31 22.29
N CYS A 99 -3.04 32.69 22.30
CA CYS A 99 -4.12 31.81 22.74
C CYS A 99 -5.13 31.40 21.67
N GLU A 100 -5.29 32.17 20.58
CA GLU A 100 -6.35 31.88 19.61
C GLU A 100 -6.06 30.66 18.73
N ASP A 101 -4.78 30.32 18.49
CA ASP A 101 -4.36 29.23 17.59
C ASP A 101 -3.82 27.98 18.31
N SER A 102 -3.62 28.03 19.63
CA SER A 102 -2.97 26.94 20.38
C SER A 102 -3.89 25.74 20.61
N TRP A 103 -5.22 25.89 20.57
CA TRP A 103 -6.16 24.75 20.65
C TRP A 103 -6.11 23.80 19.45
N TYR A 104 -5.59 24.27 18.31
CA TYR A 104 -5.47 23.46 17.09
C TYR A 104 -4.11 22.81 16.95
N ALA A 105 -3.20 23.10 17.90
CA ALA A 105 -1.89 22.51 17.95
C ALA A 105 -2.00 21.02 18.30
N SER A 106 -1.35 20.12 17.56
CA SER A 106 -1.32 18.70 17.90
C SER A 106 0.03 18.05 17.67
N VAL A 107 0.46 17.19 18.59
CA VAL A 107 1.67 16.35 18.44
C VAL A 107 1.24 14.89 18.47
N GLY A 108 1.77 14.05 17.58
CA GLY A 108 1.40 12.64 17.52
C GLY A 108 2.19 11.85 16.48
N ILE A 109 1.84 10.57 16.37
CA ILE A 109 2.47 9.62 15.44
C ILE A 109 1.44 9.20 14.39
N ALA A 110 1.87 9.22 13.13
CA ALA A 110 1.15 8.62 12.02
C ALA A 110 1.98 7.51 11.38
N GLU A 111 1.30 6.48 10.92
CA GLU A 111 1.86 5.40 10.11
C GLU A 111 1.44 5.61 8.65
N LEU A 112 2.39 5.50 7.72
CA LEU A 112 2.11 5.28 6.31
C LEU A 112 2.47 3.83 5.98
N PRO A 113 1.49 3.00 5.57
CA PRO A 113 1.76 1.67 5.06
C PRO A 113 2.28 1.72 3.62
N ASP A 114 2.84 0.60 3.17
CA ASP A 114 3.20 0.33 1.77
C ASP A 114 4.10 1.41 1.13
N ILE A 115 5.05 1.97 1.89
CA ILE A 115 5.90 3.10 1.46
C ILE A 115 6.78 2.80 0.25
N THR A 116 6.89 1.54 -0.15
CA THR A 116 7.62 1.09 -1.33
C THR A 116 6.76 1.01 -2.59
N ASP A 117 5.43 1.05 -2.45
CA ASP A 117 4.47 1.10 -3.54
C ASP A 117 4.06 2.56 -3.81
N PRO A 118 4.46 3.15 -4.96
CA PRO A 118 4.16 4.53 -5.28
C PRO A 118 2.67 4.73 -5.62
N GLN A 119 1.95 3.66 -5.99
CA GLN A 119 0.53 3.69 -6.34
C GLN A 119 -0.39 3.63 -5.11
N SER A 120 0.15 3.24 -3.95
CA SER A 120 -0.63 3.08 -2.71
C SER A 120 -0.97 4.41 -2.01
N PHE A 121 -0.34 5.52 -2.41
CA PHE A 121 -0.52 6.85 -1.82
C PHE A 121 -1.57 7.69 -2.60
N PRO A 122 -2.40 8.58 -2.00
CA PRO A 122 -2.33 9.20 -0.65
C PRO A 122 -3.41 8.80 0.37
N LEU A 123 -4.17 7.72 0.19
CA LEU A 123 -5.47 7.59 0.88
C LEU A 123 -5.47 6.84 2.23
N ASN A 124 -4.40 6.13 2.61
CA ASN A 124 -4.46 5.15 3.71
C ASN A 124 -3.40 5.34 4.81
N PHE A 125 -3.27 6.54 5.40
CA PHE A 125 -2.45 6.67 6.61
C PHE A 125 -3.25 6.35 7.88
N VAL A 126 -2.59 5.71 8.85
CA VAL A 126 -3.17 5.38 10.15
C VAL A 126 -2.68 6.39 11.18
N ARG A 127 -3.63 6.97 11.92
CA ARG A 127 -3.33 7.87 13.03
C ARG A 127 -3.37 7.07 14.32
N TYR A 128 -2.29 7.10 15.09
CA TYR A 128 -2.26 6.44 16.38
C TYR A 128 -2.93 7.32 17.42
N GLY A 129 -4.26 7.23 17.50
CA GLY A 129 -5.10 8.10 18.33
C GLY A 129 -4.63 8.18 19.80
N GLY A 130 -4.08 7.10 20.35
CA GLY A 130 -3.51 7.07 21.71
C GLY A 130 -2.24 7.91 21.89
N THR A 131 -1.58 8.29 20.80
CA THR A 131 -0.34 9.09 20.80
C THR A 131 -0.57 10.58 20.60
N PHE A 132 -1.76 10.98 20.11
CA PHE A 132 -2.01 12.38 19.81
C PHE A 132 -2.34 13.19 21.07
N HIS A 133 -1.68 14.32 21.19
CA HIS A 133 -1.98 15.37 22.16
C HIS A 133 -2.46 16.60 21.40
N GLN A 134 -3.61 17.15 21.79
CA GLN A 134 -4.15 18.40 21.26
C GLN A 134 -4.52 19.32 22.42
N GLY A 135 -4.10 20.58 22.37
CA GLY A 135 -4.51 21.58 23.36
C GLY A 135 -3.62 22.82 23.41
N PRO A 136 -4.05 23.85 24.17
CA PRO A 136 -3.28 25.06 24.40
C PRO A 136 -1.92 24.73 24.99
N GLY A 137 -0.93 25.59 24.81
CA GLY A 137 0.36 25.43 25.50
C GLY A 137 1.37 24.54 24.79
N ILE A 138 1.05 23.98 23.62
CA ILE A 138 2.09 23.48 22.69
C ILE A 138 2.80 24.70 22.08
N ALA A 139 3.72 25.27 22.86
CA ALA A 139 4.26 26.62 22.66
C ALA A 139 5.65 26.66 22.00
N THR A 140 6.28 25.49 21.77
CA THR A 140 7.63 25.41 21.18
C THR A 140 7.62 24.50 19.96
N THR A 141 8.65 24.57 19.12
CA THR A 141 8.79 23.78 17.89
C THR A 141 9.45 22.42 18.14
N ALA A 142 9.60 21.99 19.40
CA ALA A 142 10.65 21.09 19.81
C ALA A 142 10.21 19.69 20.30
N TRP A 143 9.12 19.07 19.81
CA TRP A 143 8.41 18.06 20.63
C TRP A 143 8.73 16.59 20.36
N PHE A 144 9.15 16.19 19.16
CA PHE A 144 9.69 14.83 18.93
C PHE A 144 11.19 14.95 18.69
N SER A 145 11.96 14.27 19.50
CA SER A 145 13.41 14.20 19.34
C SER A 145 13.88 12.90 18.70
N GLY A 146 13.03 11.88 18.62
CA GLY A 146 13.32 10.68 17.86
C GLY A 146 12.20 9.64 17.92
N LEU A 147 12.18 8.81 16.89
CA LEU A 147 11.43 7.57 16.80
C LEU A 147 12.41 6.44 16.50
N ASP A 148 12.10 5.25 16.98
CA ASP A 148 12.82 4.04 16.57
C ASP A 148 11.94 2.80 16.63
N TYR A 149 12.15 1.90 15.66
CA TYR A 149 11.38 0.67 15.49
C TYR A 149 12.11 -0.52 16.11
N ASP A 150 11.41 -1.29 16.96
CA ASP A 150 11.91 -2.56 17.49
C ASP A 150 11.22 -3.73 16.79
N GLU A 151 11.95 -4.36 15.87
CA GLU A 151 11.51 -5.56 15.14
C GLU A 151 11.20 -6.73 16.07
N ALA A 152 11.92 -6.88 17.18
CA ALA A 152 11.77 -8.03 18.07
C ALA A 152 10.46 -8.00 18.85
N THR A 153 9.95 -6.80 19.17
CA THR A 153 8.70 -6.64 19.93
C THR A 153 7.56 -6.00 19.13
N ASP A 154 7.78 -5.72 17.84
CA ASP A 154 6.84 -5.01 16.96
C ASP A 154 6.26 -3.77 17.64
N SER A 155 7.19 -2.94 18.12
CA SER A 155 6.90 -1.78 18.95
C SER A 155 7.68 -0.57 18.47
N LEU A 156 7.08 0.60 18.62
CA LEU A 156 7.72 1.87 18.30
C LEU A 156 8.08 2.60 19.59
N TYR A 157 9.31 3.09 19.68
CA TYR A 157 9.77 3.90 20.80
C TYR A 157 9.79 5.36 20.37
N ALA A 158 9.21 6.22 21.20
CA ALA A 158 9.08 7.64 20.91
C ALA A 158 9.62 8.48 22.05
N ALA A 159 10.52 9.41 21.71
CA ALA A 159 11.07 10.40 22.62
C ALA A 159 10.43 11.77 22.36
N PHE A 160 9.92 12.37 23.43
CA PHE A 160 9.27 13.67 23.41
C PHE A 160 10.02 14.66 24.29
N ASP A 161 10.16 15.90 23.81
CA ASP A 161 10.80 16.99 24.54
C ASP A 161 9.80 18.10 24.92
N GLU A 162 10.00 18.66 26.11
CA GLU A 162 9.32 19.82 26.68
C GLU A 162 7.78 19.87 26.52
N ALA A 163 7.09 18.80 26.95
CA ALA A 163 5.64 18.75 26.80
C ALA A 163 4.84 19.49 27.89
N LEU A 164 4.49 20.77 27.66
CA LEU A 164 3.55 21.52 28.51
C LEU A 164 2.13 20.89 28.44
N GLU A 165 1.41 20.79 29.58
CA GLU A 165 -0.01 20.38 29.68
C GLU A 165 -0.82 21.01 28.53
N ILE A 166 -1.81 20.35 27.89
CA ILE A 166 -3.18 20.18 28.43
C ILE A 166 -3.88 18.92 27.86
N ASN A 167 -3.85 17.78 28.56
CA ASN A 167 -4.96 16.82 28.50
C ASN A 167 -5.06 15.97 29.78
N PRO A 168 -6.12 16.14 30.60
CA PRO A 168 -6.31 15.37 31.83
C PRO A 168 -6.65 13.89 31.61
N PHE A 169 -6.88 13.44 30.37
CA PHE A 169 -7.13 12.02 30.08
C PHE A 169 -5.88 11.14 30.16
N LEU A 170 -4.67 11.73 30.16
CA LEU A 170 -3.41 10.98 30.06
C LEU A 170 -2.52 11.07 31.31
N LEU A 171 -2.87 11.89 32.32
CA LEU A 171 -2.12 11.98 33.58
C LEU A 171 -3.05 12.04 34.80
N PRO A 172 -2.64 11.46 35.96
CA PRO A 172 -3.34 11.65 37.22
C PRO A 172 -3.44 13.14 37.56
N ALA A 173 -4.64 13.61 37.95
CA ALA A 173 -4.88 15.01 38.28
C ALA A 173 -3.87 15.54 39.33
N GLY A 174 -3.20 16.66 39.00
CA GLY A 174 -2.40 17.45 39.95
C GLY A 174 -0.87 17.41 39.81
N GLN A 175 -0.32 16.94 38.68
CA GLN A 175 1.11 17.08 38.38
C GLN A 175 1.37 18.12 37.29
N THR A 176 2.09 19.18 37.62
CA THR A 176 2.58 20.20 36.68
C THR A 176 3.94 19.74 36.14
N HIS A 177 4.11 19.60 34.82
CA HIS A 177 5.40 19.21 34.25
C HIS A 177 5.86 20.13 33.11
N GLU A 178 7.15 20.46 33.16
CA GLU A 178 8.00 21.05 32.11
C GLU A 178 9.00 19.98 31.61
N ASN A 179 8.54 18.73 31.36
CA ASN A 179 9.45 17.59 31.27
C ASN A 179 9.30 16.77 29.98
N SER A 180 10.41 16.17 29.56
CA SER A 180 10.50 15.18 28.48
C SER A 180 9.86 13.85 28.86
N PHE A 181 9.47 13.01 27.91
CA PHE A 181 9.06 11.63 28.18
C PHE A 181 9.48 10.67 27.08
N ILE A 182 9.65 9.40 27.45
CA ILE A 182 9.84 8.29 26.52
C ILE A 182 8.63 7.38 26.64
N ALA A 183 8.11 6.90 25.50
CA ALA A 183 6.99 5.98 25.47
C ALA A 183 7.23 4.83 24.50
N LYS A 184 6.62 3.69 24.82
CA LYS A 184 6.53 2.53 23.94
C LYS A 184 5.12 2.48 23.36
N VAL A 185 5.00 2.39 22.04
CA VAL A 185 3.76 2.35 21.28
C VAL A 185 3.61 0.98 20.65
N ASP A 186 2.40 0.43 20.75
CA ASP A 186 2.05 -0.84 20.10
C ASP A 186 1.73 -0.60 18.63
N ILE A 187 2.51 -1.20 17.73
CA ILE A 187 2.35 -1.07 16.28
C ILE A 187 2.01 -2.40 15.59
N ASN A 188 1.69 -3.41 16.40
CA ASN A 188 1.22 -4.68 15.90
C ASN A 188 -0.22 -4.56 15.45
N THR A 189 -0.44 -4.65 14.14
CA THR A 189 -1.76 -4.50 13.50
C THR A 189 -2.80 -5.53 13.96
N ASN A 190 -2.35 -6.63 14.60
CA ASN A 190 -3.23 -7.65 15.18
C ASN A 190 -3.54 -7.41 16.67
N SER A 191 -2.91 -6.42 17.30
CA SER A 191 -3.11 -6.11 18.69
C SER A 191 -4.38 -5.28 18.93
N VAL A 192 -5.04 -5.53 20.05
CA VAL A 192 -6.21 -4.73 20.49
C VAL A 192 -5.81 -3.34 21.01
N THR A 193 -4.53 -3.14 21.30
CA THR A 193 -3.92 -1.86 21.73
C THR A 193 -3.12 -1.20 20.61
N TYR A 194 -3.28 -1.64 19.36
CA TYR A 194 -2.63 -1.05 18.20
C TYR A 194 -2.86 0.47 18.14
N GLY A 195 -1.77 1.23 18.07
CA GLY A 195 -1.76 2.70 18.08
C GLY A 195 -1.86 3.34 19.48
N ASP A 196 -1.81 2.57 20.56
CA ASP A 196 -1.80 3.06 21.95
C ASP A 196 -0.40 2.95 22.59
N PHE A 197 -0.19 3.76 23.64
CA PHE A 197 0.98 3.61 24.51
C PHE A 197 0.86 2.34 25.37
N ILE A 198 1.85 1.46 25.29
CA ILE A 198 2.02 0.31 26.20
C ILE A 198 2.49 0.79 27.57
N TRP A 199 3.50 1.66 27.58
CA TRP A 199 3.99 2.35 28.76
C TRP A 199 4.56 3.71 28.41
N LYS A 200 4.65 4.58 29.41
CA LYS A 200 5.26 5.92 29.32
C LYS A 200 6.02 6.25 30.60
N VAL A 201 7.22 6.80 30.45
CA VAL A 201 8.05 7.30 31.55
C VAL A 201 8.22 8.81 31.42
N ASN A 202 7.69 9.54 32.39
CA ASN A 202 7.82 10.99 32.48
C ASN A 202 9.16 11.34 33.13
N ASP A 203 9.87 12.29 32.53
CA ASP A 203 11.16 12.78 32.98
C ASP A 203 12.13 11.63 33.30
N PRO A 204 12.38 10.71 32.36
CA PRO A 204 13.19 9.52 32.64
C PRO A 204 14.60 9.88 33.16
N LEU A 205 15.06 11.10 32.86
CA LEU A 205 16.37 11.61 33.23
C LEU A 205 16.38 12.40 34.56
N GLY A 206 15.21 12.85 35.01
CA GLY A 206 15.01 13.63 36.22
C GLY A 206 15.46 15.09 36.14
N GLY A 207 14.62 15.99 36.65
CA GLY A 207 15.00 17.38 36.92
C GLY A 207 14.74 18.35 35.77
N GLY A 208 13.71 18.11 34.94
CA GLY A 208 13.36 19.00 33.82
C GLY A 208 14.38 18.95 32.69
N GLN A 209 14.96 17.77 32.49
CA GLN A 209 15.99 17.53 31.48
C GLN A 209 15.37 17.28 30.10
N ARG A 210 15.94 17.89 29.06
CA ARG A 210 15.51 17.76 27.66
C ARG A 210 16.12 16.53 26.99
N ILE A 211 15.31 15.83 26.19
CA ILE A 211 15.77 14.74 25.32
C ILE A 211 15.83 15.31 23.90
N GLU A 212 17.00 15.66 23.37
CA GLU A 212 17.08 16.21 21.99
C GLU A 212 17.74 15.26 20.99
N GLY A 213 18.39 14.17 21.43
CA GLY A 213 19.03 13.17 20.55
C GLY A 213 18.19 11.94 20.24
N GLY A 214 16.91 11.94 20.62
CA GLY A 214 15.98 10.86 20.33
C GLY A 214 16.12 9.62 21.22
N VAL A 215 15.59 8.52 20.71
CA VAL A 215 15.63 7.19 21.33
C VAL A 215 16.08 6.19 20.28
N ARG A 216 16.89 5.20 20.69
CA ARG A 216 17.25 4.04 19.87
C ARG A 216 17.17 2.76 20.66
N VAL A 217 16.73 1.69 20.02
CA VAL A 217 16.69 0.32 20.52
C VAL A 217 18.01 -0.33 20.20
N ASP A 218 18.58 -1.02 21.18
CA ASP A 218 19.76 -1.83 20.95
C ASP A 218 19.38 -3.09 20.14
N PRO A 219 19.88 -3.28 18.90
CA PRO A 219 19.48 -4.39 18.04
C PRO A 219 19.95 -5.77 18.56
N LEU A 220 21.00 -5.81 19.38
CA LEU A 220 21.53 -7.04 19.97
C LEU A 220 21.05 -7.27 21.42
N ASP A 221 20.43 -6.26 22.04
CA ASP A 221 19.72 -6.36 23.31
C ASP A 221 18.42 -5.52 23.29
N PRO A 222 17.34 -6.01 22.66
CA PRO A 222 16.07 -5.27 22.57
C PRO A 222 15.44 -4.91 23.92
N GLY A 223 15.96 -5.45 25.04
CA GLY A 223 15.64 -5.03 26.40
C GLY A 223 16.20 -3.66 26.79
N THR A 224 17.04 -3.05 25.97
CA THR A 224 17.76 -1.81 26.27
C THR A 224 17.46 -0.73 25.23
N LEU A 225 17.12 0.46 25.72
CA LEU A 225 16.98 1.70 24.94
C LEU A 225 18.13 2.63 25.28
N SER A 226 18.60 3.43 24.32
CA SER A 226 19.46 4.57 24.56
C SER A 226 18.78 5.89 24.23
N SER A 227 19.07 6.91 25.03
CA SER A 227 18.60 8.27 24.78
C SER A 227 19.66 9.29 25.22
N MET A 228 19.79 10.39 24.47
CA MET A 228 20.82 11.39 24.71
C MET A 228 20.28 12.64 25.38
N TYR A 229 21.10 13.20 26.26
CA TYR A 229 20.81 14.45 26.94
C TYR A 229 21.66 15.61 26.42
N VAL A 230 21.02 16.75 26.16
CA VAL A 230 21.70 17.95 25.66
C VAL A 230 22.35 18.76 26.76
N GLY A 231 23.62 19.12 26.52
CA GLY A 231 24.40 20.00 27.38
C GLY A 231 25.20 19.30 28.48
N SER A 232 25.09 17.98 28.63
CA SER A 232 26.03 17.22 29.49
C SER A 232 26.81 16.12 28.79
N GLY A 233 26.52 15.82 27.51
CA GLY A 233 27.23 14.77 26.76
C GLY A 233 26.94 13.35 27.25
N ARG A 234 25.79 13.13 27.90
CA ARG A 234 25.45 11.85 28.52
C ARG A 234 24.53 11.02 27.64
N VAL A 235 24.82 9.73 27.60
CA VAL A 235 23.94 8.70 27.04
C VAL A 235 23.32 7.94 28.20
N TRP A 236 22.00 7.85 28.20
CA TRP A 236 21.24 7.12 29.20
C TRP A 236 20.74 5.84 28.59
N PHE A 237 20.87 4.75 29.35
CA PHE A 237 20.31 3.46 28.99
C PHE A 237 19.09 3.16 29.85
N LEU A 238 17.99 2.76 29.21
CA LEU A 238 16.72 2.48 29.85
C LEU A 238 16.29 1.05 29.54
N ASP A 239 15.59 0.43 30.48
CA ASP A 239 14.91 -0.84 30.29
C ASP A 239 13.72 -0.64 29.34
N SER A 240 13.72 -1.30 28.20
CA SER A 240 12.69 -1.17 27.16
C SER A 240 11.33 -1.74 27.57
N SER A 241 11.25 -2.50 28.67
CA SER A 241 10.01 -3.08 29.18
C SER A 241 9.20 -2.11 30.05
N ASN A 242 9.85 -1.11 30.64
CA ASN A 242 9.21 -0.20 31.61
C ASN A 242 9.78 1.23 31.62
N GLY A 243 10.80 1.52 30.82
CA GLY A 243 11.52 2.79 30.70
C GLY A 243 12.32 3.18 31.95
N ALA A 244 12.55 2.28 32.90
CA ALA A 244 13.37 2.56 34.06
C ALA A 244 14.85 2.71 33.65
N LEU A 245 15.56 3.63 34.29
CA LEU A 245 16.99 3.74 34.12
C LEU A 245 17.69 2.44 34.53
N LEU A 246 18.57 1.94 33.66
CA LEU A 246 19.49 0.87 34.01
C LEU A 246 20.56 1.41 34.97
N ASP A 247 20.99 0.61 35.94
CA ASP A 247 21.95 1.03 36.98
C ASP A 247 23.28 1.50 36.34
N ASN A 248 23.67 2.76 36.62
CA ASN A 248 24.83 3.53 36.11
C ASN A 248 24.65 4.22 34.76
N PRO A 249 24.13 5.47 34.72
CA PRO A 249 24.29 6.31 33.56
C PRO A 249 25.76 6.54 33.25
N VAL A 250 26.17 6.26 32.01
CA VAL A 250 27.55 6.48 31.62
C VAL A 250 27.73 7.95 31.28
N ILE A 251 28.47 8.64 32.14
CA ILE A 251 28.78 10.05 31.98
C ILE A 251 29.94 10.17 30.99
N TYR A 252 29.63 10.57 29.76
CA TYR A 252 30.59 11.27 28.93
C TYR A 252 30.51 12.75 29.27
N SER A 253 31.64 13.37 29.58
CA SER A 253 31.76 14.83 29.61
C SER A 253 32.76 15.20 28.50
N PRO A 254 32.32 15.82 27.40
CA PRO A 254 33.19 16.34 26.36
C PRO A 254 34.17 17.42 26.86
N GLU A 255 34.13 17.80 28.14
CA GLU A 255 35.01 18.80 28.78
C GLU A 255 36.52 18.57 28.57
N GLN A 256 36.94 17.43 28.02
CA GLN A 256 38.33 17.11 27.78
C GLN A 256 38.83 17.26 26.33
N LEU A 257 37.99 17.63 25.35
CA LEU A 257 38.51 18.09 24.05
C LEU A 257 39.01 19.54 24.18
N PRO A 258 40.32 19.81 24.18
CA PRO A 258 40.83 21.15 24.44
C PRO A 258 40.38 22.11 23.32
N GLY A 259 39.47 23.02 23.64
CA GLY A 259 39.00 24.07 22.71
C GLY A 259 37.57 23.91 22.17
N VAL A 260 36.84 22.85 22.54
CA VAL A 260 35.43 22.70 22.17
C VAL A 260 34.53 23.16 23.33
N PRO A 261 33.68 24.18 23.17
CA PRO A 261 32.76 24.60 24.24
C PRO A 261 31.82 23.45 24.63
N ALA A 262 31.58 23.25 25.93
CA ALA A 262 30.70 22.20 26.48
C ALA A 262 29.24 22.21 25.94
N SER A 263 28.88 23.22 25.15
CA SER A 263 27.59 23.32 24.46
C SER A 263 27.52 22.58 23.11
N THR A 264 28.56 21.88 22.67
CA THR A 264 28.51 21.03 21.46
C THR A 264 27.96 19.65 21.82
N ALA A 265 26.66 19.60 22.09
CA ALA A 265 25.95 18.39 22.45
C ALA A 265 25.87 17.41 21.27
N TYR A 266 25.74 16.13 21.62
CA TYR A 266 25.33 15.10 20.67
C TYR A 266 23.93 15.43 20.12
N LEU A 267 23.73 15.17 18.84
CA LEU A 267 22.53 15.58 18.11
C LEU A 267 21.64 14.39 17.77
N GLN A 268 22.22 13.23 17.50
CA GLN A 268 21.53 11.96 17.30
C GLN A 268 22.49 10.78 17.54
N HIS A 269 21.95 9.58 17.58
CA HIS A 269 22.72 8.35 17.67
C HIS A 269 22.05 7.21 16.89
N THR A 270 22.81 6.15 16.67
CA THR A 270 22.34 4.90 16.08
C THR A 270 23.22 3.74 16.55
N TYR A 271 22.83 2.51 16.22
CA TYR A 271 23.61 1.31 16.47
C TYR A 271 24.02 0.68 15.15
N ASP A 272 25.22 0.10 15.13
CA ASP A 272 25.55 -0.91 14.14
C ASP A 272 24.73 -2.19 14.46
N PRO A 273 23.91 -2.71 13.54
CA PRO A 273 23.07 -3.87 13.78
C PRO A 273 23.86 -5.18 13.96
N THR A 274 25.09 -5.24 13.45
CA THR A 274 25.93 -6.44 13.44
C THR A 274 26.91 -6.46 14.62
N SER A 275 27.68 -5.39 14.82
CA SER A 275 28.61 -5.31 15.97
C SER A 275 27.90 -4.89 17.27
N GLY A 276 26.78 -4.19 17.12
CA GLY A 276 26.09 -3.54 18.22
C GLY A 276 26.84 -2.32 18.75
N ASP A 277 27.86 -1.82 18.06
CA ASP A 277 28.57 -0.59 18.45
C ASP A 277 27.63 0.61 18.38
N TYR A 278 27.83 1.56 19.28
CA TYR A 278 27.02 2.76 19.38
C TYR A 278 27.69 3.92 18.64
N TYR A 279 26.97 4.56 17.74
CA TYR A 279 27.46 5.71 16.97
C TYR A 279 26.71 6.96 17.39
N ALA A 280 27.46 7.98 17.77
CA ALA A 280 26.93 9.22 18.31
C ALA A 280 27.35 10.38 17.41
N ARG A 281 26.37 11.07 16.83
CA ARG A 281 26.62 12.25 16.01
C ARG A 281 26.92 13.44 16.92
N LEU A 282 28.13 13.96 16.80
CA LEU A 282 28.53 15.27 17.30
C LEU A 282 28.35 16.31 16.20
N ARG A 283 28.45 17.59 16.56
CA ARG A 283 28.26 18.70 15.61
C ARG A 283 29.12 18.58 14.34
N ASN A 284 30.38 18.15 14.48
CA ASN A 284 31.37 18.08 13.39
C ASN A 284 32.08 16.71 13.29
N ALA A 285 31.57 15.70 13.99
CA ALA A 285 32.21 14.39 14.05
C ALA A 285 31.17 13.31 14.34
N ILE A 286 31.52 12.07 14.07
CA ILE A 286 30.79 10.91 14.57
C ILE A 286 31.73 10.18 15.52
N GLU A 287 31.25 9.91 16.73
CA GLU A 287 31.97 9.14 17.72
C GLU A 287 31.44 7.71 17.72
N ARG A 288 32.33 6.74 17.52
CA ARG A 288 32.05 5.31 17.69
C ARG A 288 32.39 4.89 19.12
N ILE A 289 31.46 4.19 19.76
CA ILE A 289 31.59 3.63 21.09
C ILE A 289 31.43 2.10 20.97
N PRO A 290 32.54 1.35 21.06
CA PRO A 290 32.50 -0.10 20.90
C PRO A 290 31.65 -0.81 21.95
N ARG A 291 31.00 -1.90 21.56
CA ARG A 291 30.33 -2.81 22.48
C ARG A 291 31.37 -3.65 23.25
N ASP A 292 31.33 -3.58 24.57
CA ASP A 292 32.04 -4.52 25.45
C ASP A 292 31.27 -5.85 25.53
N THR A 293 31.61 -6.78 24.65
CA THR A 293 31.04 -8.14 24.70
C THR A 293 31.53 -8.98 25.89
N SER A 294 32.48 -8.47 26.69
CA SER A 294 33.08 -9.23 27.79
C SER A 294 32.41 -9.01 29.15
N THR A 295 31.62 -7.95 29.30
CA THR A 295 30.95 -7.63 30.58
C THR A 295 29.44 -7.86 30.51
N THR A 296 28.87 -8.31 31.63
CA THR A 296 27.45 -8.67 31.73
C THR A 296 26.55 -7.51 32.20
N VAL A 297 27.10 -6.33 32.52
CA VAL A 297 26.35 -5.27 33.23
C VAL A 297 26.45 -3.90 32.55
N SER A 298 27.48 -3.65 31.73
CA SER A 298 27.55 -2.45 30.89
C SER A 298 27.99 -2.92 29.50
N PRO A 299 27.06 -3.19 28.58
CA PRO A 299 27.41 -3.81 27.30
C PRO A 299 28.31 -2.94 26.42
N PHE A 300 28.57 -1.68 26.77
CA PHE A 300 29.42 -0.78 26.00
C PHE A 300 30.73 -0.49 26.73
N ASP A 301 31.84 -0.64 26.00
CA ASP A 301 33.18 -0.33 26.49
C ASP A 301 33.40 1.19 26.41
N PHE A 302 32.84 1.90 27.39
CA PHE A 302 33.09 3.33 27.55
C PHE A 302 34.42 3.62 28.27
N HIS A 303 35.40 2.71 28.23
CA HIS A 303 36.76 3.01 28.66
C HIS A 303 37.38 4.04 27.70
N GLY A 304 36.93 5.31 27.79
CA GLY A 304 37.52 6.44 27.06
C GLY A 304 39.03 6.49 27.24
N TYR A 305 39.75 7.11 26.31
CA TYR A 305 41.21 7.19 26.22
C TYR A 305 41.98 6.14 27.04
N GLN A 306 42.28 5.02 26.41
CA GLN A 306 43.23 4.01 26.90
C GLN A 306 44.56 4.18 26.16
N ILE A 307 45.64 3.56 26.62
CA ILE A 307 46.89 3.46 25.84
C ILE A 307 46.94 2.07 25.24
N LEU A 308 47.14 2.00 23.93
CA LEU A 308 47.28 0.77 23.15
C LEU A 308 48.76 0.48 22.92
N ALA A 309 49.11 -0.79 22.83
CA ALA A 309 50.42 -1.20 22.37
C ALA A 309 50.68 -0.63 20.97
N GLY A 310 51.87 -0.11 20.71
CA GLY A 310 52.22 0.41 19.39
C GLY A 310 52.51 -0.65 18.32
N ASP A 311 52.91 -0.20 17.13
CA ASP A 311 53.15 -1.04 15.95
C ASP A 311 54.18 -2.15 16.19
N ASN A 312 55.14 -1.93 17.08
CA ASN A 312 56.17 -2.93 17.41
C ASN A 312 55.64 -4.05 18.34
N GLY A 313 54.43 -3.91 18.87
CA GLY A 313 53.76 -4.87 19.75
C GLY A 313 54.41 -5.03 21.12
N ILE A 314 55.23 -4.08 21.57
CA ILE A 314 55.87 -4.03 22.89
C ILE A 314 55.21 -2.92 23.70
N VAL A 315 54.79 -3.24 24.92
CA VAL A 315 54.27 -2.23 25.85
C VAL A 315 55.40 -1.31 26.31
N GLU A 316 55.42 -0.08 25.83
CA GLU A 316 56.47 0.90 26.11
C GLU A 316 56.02 1.99 27.10
N THR A 317 54.75 1.97 27.49
CA THR A 317 54.17 2.90 28.45
C THR A 317 53.96 2.23 29.81
N THR A 318 54.27 2.96 30.89
CA THR A 318 53.95 2.59 32.26
C THR A 318 52.87 3.52 32.79
N ALA A 319 51.85 2.97 33.44
CA ALA A 319 50.74 3.71 34.02
C ALA A 319 51.25 4.74 35.04
N GLU A 320 50.77 5.97 34.91
CA GLU A 320 51.00 7.09 35.83
C GLU A 320 49.68 7.48 36.52
N GLY A 321 49.77 8.23 37.62
CA GLY A 321 48.58 8.67 38.35
C GLY A 321 47.83 7.51 39.01
N ASP A 322 46.52 7.47 38.82
CA ASP A 322 45.67 6.36 39.27
C ASP A 322 45.31 5.37 38.15
N ASP A 323 45.94 5.48 36.98
CA ASP A 323 45.72 4.58 35.85
C ASP A 323 46.07 3.13 36.15
N ASP A 324 45.29 2.22 35.59
CA ASP A 324 45.48 0.78 35.74
C ASP A 324 46.32 0.24 34.59
N GLN A 325 47.50 -0.28 34.89
CA GLN A 325 48.28 -1.06 33.93
C GLN A 325 47.59 -2.41 33.65
N LEU A 326 47.17 -2.63 32.41
CA LEU A 326 46.56 -3.88 31.96
C LEU A 326 47.59 -4.92 31.52
N VAL A 327 48.67 -4.46 30.87
CA VAL A 327 49.76 -5.31 30.38
C VAL A 327 51.08 -4.77 30.89
N SER A 328 51.93 -5.59 31.50
CA SER A 328 53.18 -5.12 32.11
C SER A 328 54.12 -4.47 31.08
N PHE A 329 54.76 -3.35 31.44
CA PHE A 329 55.80 -2.70 30.65
C PHE A 329 56.88 -3.69 30.15
N GLY A 330 57.28 -3.55 28.88
CA GLY A 330 58.25 -4.39 28.19
C GLY A 330 57.69 -5.73 27.69
N THR A 331 56.39 -6.00 27.86
CA THR A 331 55.75 -7.20 27.31
C THR A 331 55.62 -7.06 25.79
N GLY A 332 56.29 -7.93 25.04
CA GLY A 332 56.20 -7.99 23.58
C GLY A 332 55.08 -8.90 23.07
N GLY A 333 54.85 -8.87 21.75
CA GLY A 333 53.89 -9.72 21.05
C GLY A 333 52.42 -9.32 21.23
N GLN A 334 52.15 -8.09 21.68
CA GLN A 334 50.80 -7.53 21.70
C GLN A 334 50.36 -7.15 20.28
N SER A 335 49.05 -7.19 20.02
CA SER A 335 48.50 -6.58 18.80
C SER A 335 48.61 -5.05 18.93
N PRO A 336 48.85 -4.28 17.85
CA PRO A 336 48.86 -2.81 17.86
C PRO A 336 47.56 -2.12 18.32
N THR A 337 46.57 -2.91 18.73
CA THR A 337 45.27 -2.47 19.25
C THR A 337 44.98 -3.01 20.64
N THR A 338 45.92 -3.75 21.25
CA THR A 338 45.73 -4.30 22.60
C THR A 338 45.81 -3.18 23.64
N PRO A 339 44.77 -3.00 24.47
CA PRO A 339 44.83 -2.10 25.62
C PRO A 339 45.96 -2.48 26.58
N VAL A 340 46.88 -1.56 26.84
CA VAL A 340 48.00 -1.77 27.76
C VAL A 340 47.85 -1.00 29.07
N ILE A 341 47.15 0.14 29.04
CA ILE A 341 46.82 0.97 30.20
C ILE A 341 45.41 1.51 30.02
N ARG A 342 44.60 1.46 31.08
CA ARG A 342 43.29 2.14 31.12
C ARG A 342 43.29 3.22 32.18
N LYS A 343 42.37 4.17 32.04
CA LYS A 343 42.15 5.24 33.02
C LYS A 343 41.88 4.70 34.42
N GLY A 344 42.30 5.47 35.42
CA GLY A 344 42.13 5.16 36.83
C GLY A 344 40.74 5.41 37.40
N ALA A 345 40.65 5.39 38.73
CA ALA A 345 39.41 5.60 39.48
C ALA A 345 38.80 7.00 39.30
N ASN A 346 39.62 7.99 38.90
CA ASN A 346 39.19 9.36 38.61
C ASN A 346 38.54 9.49 37.21
N GLY A 347 38.63 8.46 36.36
CA GLY A 347 38.08 8.46 35.01
C GLY A 347 38.85 9.31 33.98
N VAL A 348 40.10 9.68 34.27
CA VAL A 348 41.01 10.44 33.40
C VAL A 348 42.26 9.60 33.15
N ILE A 349 42.76 9.58 31.91
CA ILE A 349 44.08 9.00 31.64
C ILE A 349 45.15 10.00 32.09
N ASP A 350 45.82 9.69 33.19
CA ASP A 350 46.94 10.48 33.70
C ASP A 350 48.26 10.16 32.96
N THR A 351 48.29 9.00 32.31
CA THR A 351 49.48 8.46 31.64
C THR A 351 49.73 9.13 30.29
N THR A 352 50.96 9.60 30.09
CA THR A 352 51.46 10.01 28.77
C THR A 352 52.02 8.79 28.01
N PRO A 353 51.55 8.48 26.79
CA PRO A 353 52.11 7.39 25.97
C PRO A 353 53.62 7.58 25.73
N LEU A 354 54.38 6.49 25.78
CA LEU A 354 55.82 6.46 25.49
C LEU A 354 56.11 5.41 24.40
N GLY A 355 57.17 5.63 23.62
CA GLY A 355 57.54 4.72 22.53
C GLY A 355 56.63 4.89 21.31
N ASP A 356 56.19 3.78 20.72
CA ASP A 356 55.15 3.76 19.69
C ASP A 356 53.75 3.42 20.24
N ASP A 357 53.60 3.19 21.54
CA ASP A 357 52.29 3.13 22.19
C ASP A 357 51.53 4.42 21.93
N VAL A 358 50.24 4.27 21.63
CA VAL A 358 49.37 5.39 21.29
C VAL A 358 48.23 5.48 22.28
N ILE A 359 47.85 6.69 22.65
CA ILE A 359 46.55 6.91 23.26
C ILE A 359 45.50 6.50 22.22
N SER A 360 44.66 5.54 22.56
CA SER A 360 43.38 5.27 21.91
C SER A 360 42.57 6.54 22.02
N ALA A 361 42.82 7.51 21.16
CA ALA A 361 41.71 8.31 20.70
C ALA A 361 40.71 7.27 20.18
N THR A 362 39.52 7.19 20.78
CA THR A 362 38.37 6.75 19.98
C THR A 362 38.54 7.51 18.66
N PRO A 363 38.54 6.85 17.50
CA PRO A 363 38.54 7.57 16.25
C PRO A 363 37.26 8.39 16.28
N ALA A 364 37.35 9.63 16.77
CA ALA A 364 36.42 10.65 16.37
C ALA A 364 36.64 10.68 14.87
N LEU A 365 35.63 10.25 14.13
CA LEU A 365 35.61 10.32 12.68
C LEU A 365 35.62 11.81 12.38
N ASN A 366 36.84 12.35 12.32
CA ASN A 366 37.08 13.77 12.38
C ASN A 366 36.88 14.25 10.96
N TRP A 367 35.66 14.67 10.68
CA TRP A 367 35.22 15.09 9.36
C TRP A 367 35.80 16.48 9.06
N HIS A 368 37.08 16.49 8.67
CA HIS A 368 37.88 17.71 8.48
C HIS A 368 37.67 18.34 7.08
N GLY A 369 36.43 18.42 6.63
CA GLY A 369 36.05 19.14 5.40
C GLY A 369 35.58 20.58 5.63
N ASP A 370 34.90 20.86 6.75
CA ASP A 370 34.27 22.18 6.98
C ASP A 370 35.20 23.08 7.83
N PRO A 371 35.53 24.31 7.40
CA PRO A 371 36.41 25.20 8.14
C PRO A 371 35.81 25.55 9.52
N LEU A 372 36.59 25.27 10.57
CA LEU A 372 36.31 25.39 12.02
C LEU A 372 35.82 26.75 12.56
N ASP A 373 35.48 27.74 11.72
CA ASP A 373 35.35 29.16 12.11
C ASP A 373 33.90 29.72 12.14
N TRP A 374 32.86 28.87 12.14
CA TRP A 374 31.49 29.37 11.96
C TRP A 374 30.69 29.58 13.27
N PRO A 375 29.99 30.72 13.43
CA PRO A 375 29.32 31.09 14.68
C PRO A 375 28.06 30.27 14.94
N PHE A 376 27.94 29.85 16.21
CA PHE A 376 26.93 28.97 16.80
C PHE A 376 25.49 29.53 16.67
N ALA A 377 24.68 28.95 15.78
CA ALA A 377 23.22 29.02 15.90
C ALA A 377 22.69 27.82 16.72
N SER A 378 21.48 27.97 17.27
CA SER A 378 20.75 27.10 18.21
C SER A 378 20.87 25.58 17.97
N PRO A 379 20.84 24.71 19.01
CA PRO A 379 20.53 23.30 18.81
C PRO A 379 19.16 23.23 18.15
N THR A 380 19.14 22.83 16.89
CA THR A 380 17.90 22.69 16.12
C THR A 380 17.82 21.23 15.70
N GLN A 381 16.60 20.71 15.80
CA GLN A 381 16.25 19.30 15.68
C GLN A 381 16.30 18.84 14.23
N GLY A 382 16.47 17.53 14.00
CA GLY A 382 16.45 16.94 12.65
C GLY A 382 17.83 16.82 12.01
N GLN A 383 18.71 16.05 12.66
CA GLN A 383 20.03 15.73 12.12
C GLN A 383 20.27 14.22 12.15
N GLY A 384 19.58 13.52 11.24
CA GLY A 384 19.67 12.10 10.95
C GLY A 384 21.08 11.50 11.04
N ILE A 385 21.23 10.37 11.75
CA ILE A 385 22.31 9.39 11.55
C ILE A 385 21.71 7.98 11.46
N ALA A 386 22.15 7.23 10.46
CA ALA A 386 21.80 5.82 10.31
C ALA A 386 23.04 5.00 9.91
N PHE A 387 23.05 3.72 10.27
CA PHE A 387 24.13 2.80 9.95
C PHE A 387 23.65 1.83 8.88
N ILE A 388 24.46 1.61 7.84
CA ILE A 388 24.17 0.70 6.74
C ILE A 388 25.16 -0.44 6.76
N ASP A 389 24.65 -1.65 6.92
CA ASP A 389 25.45 -2.87 6.84
C ASP A 389 25.90 -3.11 5.39
N SER A 390 27.20 -3.39 5.21
CA SER A 390 27.83 -3.72 3.93
C SER A 390 27.18 -4.89 3.19
N SER A 391 26.53 -5.82 3.90
CA SER A 391 25.77 -6.91 3.27
C SER A 391 24.61 -6.43 2.39
N ASN A 392 24.14 -5.20 2.60
CA ASN A 392 23.11 -4.56 1.79
C ASN A 392 23.66 -3.68 0.67
N LEU A 393 24.98 -3.56 0.53
CA LEU A 393 25.64 -2.67 -0.42
C LEU A 393 26.36 -3.46 -1.51
N VAL A 394 25.93 -3.33 -2.77
CA VAL A 394 26.64 -3.95 -3.90
C VAL A 394 28.00 -3.32 -4.10
N GLY A 395 29.05 -4.15 -4.07
CA GLY A 395 30.40 -3.73 -4.44
C GLY A 395 31.19 -3.03 -3.33
N LEU A 396 30.63 -2.96 -2.12
CA LEU A 396 31.31 -2.42 -0.94
C LEU A 396 31.53 -3.51 0.09
N ASP A 397 32.78 -3.63 0.54
CA ASP A 397 33.19 -4.58 1.57
C ASP A 397 33.15 -3.94 2.98
N GLU A 398 32.71 -2.69 3.10
CA GLU A 398 32.70 -1.91 4.35
C GLU A 398 31.35 -1.26 4.61
N ASP A 399 31.01 -1.17 5.90
CA ASP A 399 29.77 -0.54 6.35
C ASP A 399 29.83 0.98 6.16
N LEU A 400 28.65 1.59 5.96
CA LEU A 400 28.52 3.02 5.75
C LEU A 400 27.71 3.67 6.88
N ILE A 401 28.03 4.92 7.16
CA ILE A 401 27.29 5.78 8.08
C ILE A 401 26.66 6.89 7.24
N ILE A 402 25.34 7.00 7.35
CA ILE A 402 24.58 8.10 6.75
C ILE A 402 24.56 9.26 7.73
N ALA A 403 24.94 10.44 7.28
CA ALA A 403 24.77 11.66 8.04
C ALA A 403 24.25 12.79 7.15
N THR A 404 23.28 13.55 7.65
CA THR A 404 22.76 14.72 6.94
C THR A 404 23.72 15.89 7.07
N SER A 405 23.97 16.67 6.02
CA SER A 405 24.93 17.77 6.11
C SER A 405 24.35 19.04 6.79
N ARG A 406 25.20 19.69 7.59
CA ARG A 406 25.12 21.07 8.16
C ARG A 406 24.15 21.44 9.29
N GLY A 407 24.63 22.43 10.06
CA GLY A 407 23.95 23.12 11.15
C GLY A 407 24.03 24.66 11.06
N ASN A 408 23.94 25.27 9.86
CA ASN A 408 23.81 26.73 9.75
C ASN A 408 22.80 27.19 8.69
N PHE A 409 21.96 28.15 9.09
CA PHE A 409 20.90 28.76 8.30
C PHE A 409 21.44 29.60 7.12
N GLY A 410 20.99 29.32 5.88
CA GLY A 410 21.09 30.25 4.74
C GLY A 410 22.39 30.24 3.92
N GLY A 411 23.10 29.12 3.86
CA GLY A 411 24.43 29.02 3.22
C GLY A 411 24.47 28.68 1.72
N GLY A 412 23.34 28.50 1.04
CA GLY A 412 23.29 28.28 -0.42
C GLY A 412 24.03 27.03 -0.93
N MET A 413 24.20 26.00 -0.10
CA MET A 413 24.61 24.68 -0.57
C MET A 413 23.39 23.78 -0.55
N GLU A 414 23.18 23.06 -1.65
CA GLU A 414 22.12 22.07 -1.83
C GLU A 414 22.20 21.00 -0.74
N SER A 415 21.04 20.57 -0.27
CA SER A 415 20.88 19.60 0.79
C SER A 415 21.31 18.21 0.35
N ASP A 416 22.45 17.75 0.86
CA ASP A 416 23.00 16.42 0.58
C ASP A 416 22.96 15.50 1.80
N ILE A 417 22.60 14.24 1.55
CA ILE A 417 22.78 13.14 2.49
C ILE A 417 24.14 12.53 2.19
N ARG A 418 25.01 12.43 3.20
CA ARG A 418 26.38 11.95 3.02
C ARG A 418 26.51 10.52 3.50
N PHE A 419 27.22 9.73 2.72
CA PHE A 419 27.65 8.39 3.07
C PHE A 419 29.12 8.46 3.44
N ILE A 420 29.43 8.07 4.67
CA ILE A 420 30.77 8.12 5.22
C ILE A 420 31.15 6.69 5.59
N ASP A 421 32.34 6.25 5.21
CA ASP A 421 32.82 4.94 5.67
C ASP A 421 33.06 4.94 7.19
N THR A 422 33.28 3.75 7.77
CA THR A 422 33.60 3.62 9.21
C THR A 422 34.96 4.21 9.60
N ASN A 423 35.76 4.70 8.64
CA ASN A 423 37.02 5.41 8.85
C ASN A 423 36.89 6.94 8.76
N GLY A 424 35.71 7.45 8.38
CA GLY A 424 35.38 8.87 8.36
C GLY A 424 35.62 9.52 7.00
N ALA A 425 35.94 8.73 5.97
CA ALA A 425 36.07 9.20 4.61
C ALA A 425 34.68 9.32 3.98
N LEU A 426 34.44 10.46 3.32
CA LEU A 426 33.27 10.63 2.48
C LEU A 426 33.33 9.61 1.33
N PHE A 427 32.35 8.72 1.30
CA PHE A 427 32.19 7.70 0.28
C PHE A 427 31.39 8.25 -0.91
N ASP A 428 30.20 8.79 -0.64
CA ASP A 428 29.29 9.34 -1.66
C ASP A 428 28.33 10.39 -1.06
N GLU A 429 27.65 11.13 -1.93
CA GLU A 429 26.63 12.12 -1.57
C GLU A 429 25.36 11.87 -2.38
N LEU A 430 24.21 11.80 -1.69
CA LEU A 430 22.89 11.70 -2.30
C LEU A 430 22.26 13.09 -2.29
N LEU A 431 22.17 13.67 -3.48
CA LEU A 431 21.43 14.90 -3.72
C LEU A 431 19.94 14.60 -3.64
N LEU A 432 19.22 15.37 -2.83
CA LEU A 432 17.77 15.24 -2.75
C LEU A 432 17.12 15.90 -3.98
N PRO A 433 16.16 15.23 -4.65
CA PRO A 433 15.50 15.78 -5.81
C PRO A 433 14.85 17.13 -5.52
N CYS A 434 15.06 18.07 -6.43
CA CYS A 434 14.32 19.32 -6.53
C CYS A 434 14.51 20.32 -5.36
N VAL A 435 15.74 20.78 -5.10
CA VAL A 435 15.99 21.95 -4.23
C VAL A 435 15.98 23.21 -5.11
N PRO A 436 14.93 24.06 -5.09
CA PRO A 436 14.93 25.26 -5.91
C PRO A 436 16.21 26.07 -5.62
N GLU A 437 16.98 26.35 -6.69
CA GLU A 437 18.09 27.28 -6.63
C GLU A 437 17.60 28.54 -5.91
N SER A 438 18.33 28.94 -4.87
CA SER A 438 17.96 30.08 -4.03
C SER A 438 17.55 31.26 -4.91
N LEU A 439 16.27 31.66 -4.86
CA LEU A 439 15.74 32.77 -5.65
C LEU A 439 16.70 33.97 -5.55
N PRO A 440 17.16 34.55 -6.68
CA PRO A 440 18.15 35.60 -6.65
C PRO A 440 17.63 36.84 -5.89
N ASP A 441 18.21 37.07 -4.71
CA ASP A 441 18.39 38.34 -4.00
C ASP A 441 17.18 39.21 -3.55
N VAL A 442 15.91 38.86 -3.81
CA VAL A 442 14.80 39.83 -3.56
C VAL A 442 14.04 39.68 -2.22
N VAL A 443 14.22 38.58 -1.45
CA VAL A 443 13.62 38.47 -0.11
C VAL A 443 14.69 38.20 0.96
N PRO A 444 14.97 39.16 1.88
CA PRO A 444 15.92 38.92 2.96
C PRO A 444 15.38 37.87 3.94
N ALA A 445 16.04 36.72 4.00
CA ALA A 445 16.11 35.83 5.16
C ALA A 445 14.81 35.18 5.67
N LEU A 446 13.94 34.67 4.78
CA LEU A 446 13.22 33.44 5.15
C LEU A 446 14.17 32.28 4.90
N THR A 447 14.78 31.88 6.01
CA THR A 447 15.62 30.71 6.22
C THR A 447 15.04 29.46 5.58
N GLN A 448 15.55 29.08 4.41
CA GLN A 448 15.38 27.75 3.80
C GLN A 448 16.44 26.82 4.41
N ALA A 449 16.20 26.30 5.61
CA ALA A 449 17.06 25.30 6.24
C ALA A 449 16.29 23.98 6.35
N ALA A 450 16.40 23.14 5.32
CA ALA A 450 15.79 21.83 5.36
C ALA A 450 16.41 21.02 6.51
N PHE A 451 15.56 20.62 7.45
CA PHE A 451 15.91 19.70 8.53
C PHE A 451 15.56 18.28 8.09
N TYR A 452 16.41 17.33 8.45
CA TYR A 452 16.30 15.95 7.99
C TYR A 452 16.39 14.96 9.15
N ASP A 453 15.40 14.08 9.26
CA ASP A 453 15.59 12.84 10.01
C ASP A 453 15.74 11.68 9.04
N VAL A 454 16.54 10.68 9.42
CA VAL A 454 16.77 9.50 8.59
C VAL A 454 16.62 8.25 9.44
N ASP A 455 16.09 7.20 8.83
CA ASP A 455 16.09 5.88 9.42
C ASP A 455 16.39 4.81 8.36
N TYR A 456 17.01 3.70 8.78
CA TYR A 456 17.41 2.63 7.88
C TYR A 456 17.03 1.28 8.45
N HIS A 457 16.19 0.56 7.71
CA HIS A 457 15.82 -0.80 8.03
C HIS A 457 16.70 -1.80 7.28
N ALA A 458 17.70 -2.32 7.98
CA ALA A 458 18.69 -3.24 7.41
C ALA A 458 18.08 -4.50 6.76
N PRO A 459 17.08 -5.20 7.34
CA PRO A 459 16.53 -6.41 6.72
C PRO A 459 15.90 -6.19 5.34
N SER A 460 15.32 -5.01 5.08
CA SER A 460 14.69 -4.69 3.79
C SER A 460 15.58 -3.88 2.85
N GLY A 461 16.68 -3.33 3.38
CA GLY A 461 17.52 -2.34 2.71
C GLY A 461 16.83 -0.99 2.49
N THR A 462 15.78 -0.66 3.25
CA THR A 462 15.01 0.58 3.05
C THR A 462 15.61 1.71 3.87
N LEU A 463 15.95 2.81 3.21
CA LEU A 463 16.36 4.08 3.82
C LEU A 463 15.21 5.08 3.67
N VAL A 464 14.76 5.67 4.76
CA VAL A 464 13.80 6.77 4.71
C VAL A 464 14.47 8.06 5.14
N VAL A 465 14.15 9.15 4.44
CA VAL A 465 14.68 10.49 4.69
C VAL A 465 13.50 11.45 4.75
N LEU A 466 13.26 11.99 5.93
CA LEU A 466 12.16 12.90 6.19
C LEU A 466 12.68 14.34 6.13
N GLU A 467 12.21 15.13 5.16
CA GLU A 467 12.49 16.56 5.00
C GLU A 467 11.39 17.41 5.64
N PHE A 468 11.75 18.22 6.63
CA PHE A 468 10.75 18.89 7.46
C PHE A 468 10.15 20.12 6.78
N GLU A 469 10.95 20.91 6.05
CA GLU A 469 10.51 22.18 5.47
C GLU A 469 9.53 21.98 4.32
N ARG A 470 9.86 21.09 3.39
CA ARG A 470 8.98 20.72 2.27
C ARG A 470 7.98 19.64 2.63
N ARG A 471 8.15 19.02 3.80
CA ARG A 471 7.27 17.95 4.31
C ARG A 471 7.23 16.79 3.32
N ARG A 472 8.41 16.39 2.87
CA ARG A 472 8.60 15.27 1.95
C ARG A 472 9.25 14.12 2.69
N LEU A 473 8.81 12.91 2.41
CA LEU A 473 9.48 11.71 2.84
C LEU A 473 10.05 11.01 1.61
N TYR A 474 11.37 10.97 1.50
CA TYR A 474 12.05 10.21 0.46
C TYR A 474 12.30 8.80 0.97
N VAL A 475 11.93 7.81 0.17
CA VAL A 475 12.10 6.39 0.45
C VAL A 475 13.09 5.87 -0.58
N TYR A 476 14.21 5.38 -0.11
CA TYR A 476 15.27 4.79 -0.91
C TYR A 476 15.39 3.30 -0.61
N ARG A 477 15.93 2.55 -1.56
CA ARG A 477 16.28 1.13 -1.37
C ARG A 477 17.72 0.90 -1.75
N ALA A 478 18.44 0.19 -0.89
CA ALA A 478 19.79 -0.25 -1.15
C ALA A 478 19.79 -1.22 -2.35
N GLN A 479 20.69 -0.99 -3.29
CA GLN A 479 20.95 -1.92 -4.39
C GLN A 479 21.65 -3.15 -3.80
N THR A 480 20.95 -4.28 -3.68
CA THR A 480 21.54 -5.55 -3.24
C THR A 480 21.92 -6.41 -4.45
N THR A 481 22.88 -7.33 -4.28
CA THR A 481 23.41 -8.19 -5.37
C THR A 481 22.37 -9.14 -5.98
N THR A 482 21.19 -9.26 -5.37
CA THR A 482 20.15 -10.24 -5.73
C THR A 482 18.90 -9.62 -6.34
N THR A 483 18.70 -8.31 -6.20
CA THR A 483 17.62 -7.57 -6.86
C THR A 483 18.10 -7.05 -8.20
N SER A 484 17.33 -7.29 -9.27
CA SER A 484 17.54 -6.59 -10.54
C SER A 484 17.65 -5.10 -10.25
N LYS A 485 18.69 -4.45 -10.77
CA LYS A 485 18.84 -2.99 -10.68
C LYS A 485 17.48 -2.38 -11.07
N PRO A 486 16.82 -1.62 -10.18
CA PRO A 486 15.56 -0.98 -10.54
C PRO A 486 15.82 -0.16 -11.81
N PHE A 487 14.95 -0.33 -12.81
CA PHE A 487 15.09 0.38 -14.06
C PHE A 487 14.94 1.87 -13.77
N LEU A 488 15.94 2.65 -14.20
CA LEU A 488 15.81 4.11 -14.19
C LEU A 488 14.57 4.42 -15.04
N PHE A 489 13.70 5.30 -14.52
CA PHE A 489 12.48 5.76 -15.17
C PHE A 489 11.29 4.79 -15.29
N ASP A 490 11.36 3.62 -14.66
CA ASP A 490 10.23 2.68 -14.50
C ASP A 490 9.22 3.26 -13.50
N HIS A 491 8.22 3.95 -14.04
CA HIS A 491 7.23 4.72 -13.30
C HIS A 491 6.14 3.83 -12.72
N ASP A 492 5.68 2.82 -13.46
CA ASP A 492 4.63 1.91 -12.98
C ASP A 492 5.16 0.68 -12.21
N ARG A 493 6.49 0.46 -12.26
CA ARG A 493 7.26 -0.51 -11.46
C ARG A 493 6.92 -1.96 -11.75
N ASP A 494 6.53 -2.23 -12.98
CA ASP A 494 6.38 -3.61 -13.43
C ASP A 494 7.73 -4.29 -13.75
N GLY A 495 8.83 -3.53 -13.64
CA GLY A 495 10.18 -4.03 -13.78
C GLY A 495 10.69 -4.01 -15.22
N ASP A 496 10.10 -3.19 -16.08
CA ASP A 496 10.70 -2.79 -17.35
C ASP A 496 10.60 -1.27 -17.60
N LEU A 497 10.95 -0.83 -18.81
CA LEU A 497 10.83 0.57 -19.22
C LEU A 497 10.07 0.59 -20.54
N ASP A 498 8.81 1.01 -20.50
CA ASP A 498 7.86 0.77 -21.59
C ASP A 498 7.09 2.01 -22.07
N LEU A 499 5.97 1.77 -22.76
CA LEU A 499 5.11 2.84 -23.27
C LEU A 499 4.24 3.50 -22.20
N VAL A 500 3.96 2.80 -21.10
CA VAL A 500 3.30 3.38 -19.92
C VAL A 500 4.24 4.40 -19.27
N ASP A 501 5.51 4.06 -19.09
CA ASP A 501 6.51 4.97 -18.55
C ASP A 501 6.75 6.17 -19.46
N LEU A 502 6.91 5.92 -20.77
CA LEU A 502 7.03 7.00 -21.75
C LEU A 502 5.83 7.94 -21.71
N TRP A 503 4.62 7.40 -21.55
CA TRP A 503 3.43 8.22 -21.47
C TRP A 503 3.43 9.11 -20.22
N GLN A 504 3.88 8.58 -19.08
CA GLN A 504 4.01 9.33 -17.84
C GLN A 504 5.12 10.39 -17.94
N PHE A 505 6.28 10.03 -18.49
CA PHE A 505 7.35 10.98 -18.80
C PHE A 505 6.81 12.12 -19.67
N GLN A 506 6.06 11.83 -20.74
CA GLN A 506 5.50 12.84 -21.63
C GLN A 506 4.52 13.80 -20.93
N LYS A 507 3.73 13.31 -19.97
CA LYS A 507 2.84 14.18 -19.18
C LYS A 507 3.62 15.19 -18.35
N CYS A 508 4.74 14.76 -17.81
CA CYS A 508 5.62 15.59 -17.00
C CYS A 508 6.42 16.56 -17.85
N PHE A 509 6.96 16.09 -18.97
CA PHE A 509 7.78 16.86 -19.90
C PHE A 509 7.00 17.94 -20.67
N THR A 510 5.75 17.66 -21.06
CA THR A 510 4.97 18.58 -21.93
C THR A 510 3.47 18.67 -21.62
N GLY A 511 2.98 17.88 -20.67
CA GLY A 511 1.56 17.71 -20.41
C GLY A 511 0.99 18.70 -19.40
N SER A 512 -0.21 18.41 -18.91
CA SER A 512 -0.89 19.23 -17.89
C SER A 512 -0.21 19.22 -16.53
N GLU A 513 0.74 18.31 -16.33
CA GLU A 513 1.51 18.18 -15.09
C GLU A 513 2.81 19.01 -15.16
N PHE A 514 3.13 19.58 -16.32
CA PHE A 514 4.17 20.60 -16.48
C PHE A 514 3.70 21.90 -15.83
N LEU A 515 4.10 22.13 -14.58
CA LEU A 515 3.82 23.37 -13.86
C LEU A 515 4.91 24.39 -14.22
N GLN A 516 4.52 25.45 -14.93
CA GLN A 516 5.41 26.57 -15.30
C GLN A 516 5.85 27.43 -14.09
N GLU A 517 5.32 27.18 -12.90
CA GLU A 517 5.60 27.96 -11.70
C GLU A 517 5.95 27.01 -10.53
N GLU A 518 7.26 26.84 -10.33
CA GLU A 518 8.02 26.57 -9.10
C GLU A 518 7.85 25.23 -8.35
N GLU A 519 6.85 24.39 -8.61
CA GLU A 519 6.77 23.06 -7.98
C GLU A 519 6.38 21.99 -9.00
N LEU A 520 7.30 21.06 -9.30
CA LEU A 520 6.96 19.85 -10.03
C LEU A 520 5.86 19.08 -9.33
N ASN A 521 4.86 18.63 -10.11
CA ASN A 521 3.94 17.62 -9.63
C ASN A 521 4.75 16.43 -9.12
N PHE A 522 4.35 15.90 -7.98
CA PHE A 522 4.96 14.77 -7.34
C PHE A 522 5.16 13.56 -8.27
N ASN A 523 4.19 13.29 -9.15
CA ASN A 523 4.31 12.23 -10.17
C ASN A 523 5.47 12.45 -11.15
N CYS A 524 5.95 13.69 -11.28
CA CYS A 524 6.99 14.10 -12.20
C CYS A 524 8.38 14.17 -11.56
N GLN A 525 8.47 14.22 -10.23
CA GLN A 525 9.76 14.17 -9.52
C GLN A 525 10.52 12.85 -9.75
N TYR A 526 9.86 11.81 -10.25
CA TYR A 526 10.50 10.55 -10.65
C TYR A 526 11.27 10.63 -11.96
N PHE A 527 10.96 11.61 -12.80
CA PHE A 527 11.60 11.77 -14.10
C PHE A 527 12.72 12.81 -14.10
N THR A 528 12.88 13.56 -13.01
CA THR A 528 13.99 14.50 -12.82
C THR A 528 15.24 13.76 -12.39
N ILE A 529 16.25 13.72 -13.24
CA ILE A 529 17.55 13.08 -12.96
C ILE A 529 18.65 14.12 -12.73
N ASP A 530 18.40 15.37 -13.11
CA ASP A 530 19.30 16.50 -12.86
C ASP A 530 18.82 17.41 -11.72
N GLU A 531 19.54 18.51 -11.55
CA GLU A 531 19.50 19.37 -10.35
C GLU A 531 18.43 20.48 -10.44
N ASP A 532 17.80 20.71 -11.59
CA ASP A 532 17.07 21.97 -11.87
C ASP A 532 15.54 21.94 -11.65
N CYS A 533 15.02 20.85 -11.07
CA CYS A 533 13.65 20.77 -10.55
C CYS A 533 12.53 20.91 -11.60
N ASP A 534 12.76 20.57 -12.87
CA ASP A 534 11.70 20.35 -13.86
C ASP A 534 11.91 19.04 -14.63
N VAL A 535 10.89 18.58 -15.38
CA VAL A 535 11.05 17.44 -16.28
C VAL A 535 11.27 17.99 -17.67
N ASP A 536 12.47 17.78 -18.16
CA ASP A 536 13.12 18.68 -19.10
C ASP A 536 13.86 17.91 -20.21
N ILE A 537 14.48 18.63 -21.15
CA ILE A 537 15.18 18.00 -22.27
C ILE A 537 16.42 17.25 -21.81
N ASP A 538 17.05 17.69 -20.72
CA ASP A 538 18.21 17.05 -20.13
C ASP A 538 17.79 15.70 -19.53
N ASP A 539 16.64 15.61 -18.86
CA ASP A 539 16.02 14.32 -18.48
C ASP A 539 15.70 13.43 -19.67
N TRP A 540 15.10 13.98 -20.73
CA TRP A 540 14.77 13.20 -21.92
C TRP A 540 16.02 12.58 -22.55
N THR A 541 17.16 13.29 -22.50
CA THR A 541 18.42 12.76 -23.06
C THR A 541 18.96 11.58 -22.27
N GLN A 542 18.54 11.40 -21.01
CA GLN A 542 18.84 10.24 -20.18
C GLN A 542 17.75 9.16 -20.28
N PHE A 543 16.48 9.55 -20.37
CA PHE A 543 15.33 8.65 -20.53
C PHE A 543 15.35 7.89 -21.86
N ALA A 544 15.59 8.60 -22.97
CA ALA A 544 15.47 8.02 -24.30
C ALA A 544 16.45 6.86 -24.58
N PRO A 545 17.74 6.92 -24.20
CA PRO A 545 18.65 5.79 -24.33
C PRO A 545 18.24 4.57 -23.52
N GLU A 546 17.70 4.76 -22.31
CA GLU A 546 17.21 3.65 -21.48
C GLU A 546 15.95 3.04 -22.11
N LEU A 547 15.02 3.85 -22.63
CA LEU A 547 13.84 3.35 -23.35
C LEU A 547 14.25 2.61 -24.63
N ASP A 548 15.27 3.09 -25.34
CA ASP A 548 15.81 2.43 -26.54
C ASP A 548 16.62 1.17 -26.22
N ALA A 549 17.23 1.09 -25.02
CA ALA A 549 18.03 -0.05 -24.55
C ALA A 549 17.17 -1.13 -23.86
N GLY A 550 16.06 -0.73 -23.23
CA GLY A 550 15.10 -1.57 -22.51
C GLY A 550 13.79 -1.87 -23.27
N GLY A 551 13.46 -1.14 -24.33
CA GLY A 551 12.15 -1.16 -25.00
C GLY A 551 11.91 -2.29 -25.99
N GLY A 552 12.46 -3.47 -25.76
CA GLY A 552 11.77 -4.70 -26.12
C GLY A 552 11.49 -5.38 -24.79
N PRO A 553 10.22 -5.63 -24.41
CA PRO A 553 9.89 -6.20 -23.11
C PRO A 553 10.86 -7.33 -22.84
N VAL A 554 11.55 -7.31 -21.68
CA VAL A 554 12.31 -8.48 -21.24
C VAL A 554 11.35 -9.62 -21.43
N PRO A 555 11.59 -10.55 -22.38
CA PRO A 555 10.47 -11.33 -22.85
C PRO A 555 10.00 -12.14 -21.66
N THR A 556 8.80 -11.84 -21.16
CA THR A 556 8.25 -12.52 -20.01
C THR A 556 7.61 -13.80 -20.54
N PRO A 557 7.45 -14.84 -19.71
CA PRO A 557 6.49 -15.87 -20.04
C PRO A 557 5.15 -15.20 -20.41
N PRO A 558 4.47 -15.67 -21.45
CA PRO A 558 3.22 -15.05 -21.87
C PRO A 558 2.18 -15.10 -20.73
N ASP A 559 1.19 -14.21 -20.74
CA ASP A 559 0.09 -14.27 -19.79
C ASP A 559 -0.73 -15.57 -19.91
N ALA A 560 -1.45 -15.93 -18.85
CA ALA A 560 -2.36 -17.07 -18.89
C ALA A 560 -3.43 -16.85 -19.98
N PRO A 561 -3.64 -17.81 -20.90
CA PRO A 561 -4.66 -17.68 -21.93
C PRO A 561 -6.05 -17.89 -21.34
N SER A 562 -7.09 -17.78 -22.16
CA SER A 562 -8.47 -18.08 -21.79
C SER A 562 -9.05 -19.18 -22.68
N ILE A 563 -10.00 -19.95 -22.14
CA ILE A 563 -10.79 -20.89 -22.94
C ILE A 563 -12.11 -20.22 -23.31
N ASP A 564 -12.43 -20.21 -24.60
CA ASP A 564 -13.71 -19.69 -25.05
C ASP A 564 -14.83 -20.63 -24.61
N SER A 565 -15.81 -20.07 -23.90
CA SER A 565 -17.03 -20.75 -23.47
C SER A 565 -18.13 -20.50 -24.51
N PRO A 566 -19.02 -21.48 -24.76
CA PRO A 566 -19.14 -22.78 -24.10
C PRO A 566 -18.31 -23.90 -24.75
N ILE A 567 -18.15 -25.00 -24.03
CA ILE A 567 -17.68 -26.30 -24.55
C ILE A 567 -18.72 -27.36 -24.19
N GLU A 568 -19.08 -28.21 -25.15
CA GLU A 568 -20.09 -29.25 -24.99
C GLU A 568 -19.54 -30.68 -25.10
N ASP A 569 -20.30 -31.64 -24.57
CA ASP A 569 -20.06 -33.07 -24.65
C ASP A 569 -19.93 -33.51 -26.12
N GLY A 570 -18.85 -34.21 -26.43
CA GLY A 570 -18.51 -34.62 -27.79
C GLY A 570 -17.72 -33.59 -28.60
N ASP A 571 -17.50 -32.37 -28.10
CA ASP A 571 -16.64 -31.40 -28.78
C ASP A 571 -15.21 -31.93 -28.91
N THR A 572 -14.60 -31.62 -30.05
CA THR A 572 -13.24 -32.04 -30.42
C THR A 572 -12.32 -30.86 -30.71
N ILE A 573 -12.80 -29.64 -30.51
CA ILE A 573 -12.06 -28.39 -30.73
C ILE A 573 -12.22 -27.54 -29.47
N VAL A 574 -11.10 -27.05 -28.96
CA VAL A 574 -11.03 -26.06 -27.90
C VAL A 574 -10.46 -24.77 -28.49
N THR A 575 -11.26 -23.72 -28.53
CA THR A 575 -10.79 -22.40 -28.94
C THR A 575 -10.15 -21.71 -27.74
N VAL A 576 -8.86 -21.41 -27.85
CA VAL A 576 -8.06 -20.76 -26.81
C VAL A 576 -7.86 -19.30 -27.22
N SER A 577 -8.36 -18.37 -26.43
CA SER A 577 -8.25 -16.92 -26.63
C SER A 577 -7.18 -16.30 -25.72
N ALA A 578 -6.91 -15.00 -25.92
CA ALA A 578 -5.79 -14.30 -25.29
C ALA A 578 -4.43 -14.97 -25.57
N VAL A 579 -4.30 -15.58 -26.74
CA VAL A 579 -3.03 -16.17 -27.18
C VAL A 579 -2.13 -15.05 -27.67
N ASP A 580 -0.94 -14.94 -27.08
CA ASP A 580 0.08 -13.98 -27.47
C ASP A 580 0.50 -14.25 -28.93
N SER A 581 0.65 -13.17 -29.70
CA SER A 581 1.21 -13.21 -31.05
C SER A 581 2.61 -13.84 -31.12
N GLY A 582 3.36 -13.84 -30.01
CA GLY A 582 4.68 -14.47 -29.87
C GLY A 582 4.67 -15.87 -29.25
N ALA A 583 3.51 -16.50 -29.05
CA ALA A 583 3.43 -17.85 -28.50
C ALA A 583 4.00 -18.89 -29.48
N ASP A 584 4.97 -19.68 -29.02
CA ASP A 584 5.54 -20.83 -29.73
C ASP A 584 4.68 -22.09 -29.56
N GLN A 585 3.98 -22.22 -28.43
CA GLN A 585 3.11 -23.35 -28.15
C GLN A 585 1.85 -22.94 -27.40
N VAL A 586 0.74 -23.62 -27.69
CA VAL A 586 -0.48 -23.62 -26.87
C VAL A 586 -0.79 -25.07 -26.49
N ARG A 587 -1.01 -25.32 -25.20
CA ARG A 587 -1.28 -26.66 -24.66
C ARG A 587 -2.63 -26.69 -23.98
N VAL A 588 -3.43 -27.71 -24.29
CA VAL A 588 -4.76 -27.92 -23.68
C VAL A 588 -4.71 -29.13 -22.76
N TYR A 589 -5.29 -28.95 -21.58
CA TYR A 589 -5.40 -29.94 -20.53
C TYR A 589 -6.87 -30.29 -20.30
N VAL A 590 -7.15 -31.57 -20.11
CA VAL A 590 -8.45 -32.07 -19.66
C VAL A 590 -8.23 -32.83 -18.36
N ASN A 591 -8.96 -32.47 -17.31
CA ASN A 591 -8.80 -33.00 -15.95
C ASN A 591 -7.34 -32.92 -15.48
N ASN A 592 -6.72 -31.76 -15.74
CA ASN A 592 -5.31 -31.45 -15.48
C ASN A 592 -4.28 -32.34 -16.23
N SER A 593 -4.73 -33.20 -17.14
CA SER A 593 -3.86 -34.04 -17.99
C SER A 593 -3.69 -33.38 -19.35
N LEU A 594 -2.45 -33.25 -19.83
CA LEU A 594 -2.17 -32.70 -21.16
C LEU A 594 -2.78 -33.61 -22.24
N VAL A 595 -3.68 -33.07 -23.06
CA VAL A 595 -4.36 -33.83 -24.13
C VAL A 595 -3.99 -33.38 -25.53
N ALA A 596 -3.57 -32.13 -25.71
CA ALA A 596 -3.18 -31.60 -27.00
C ALA A 596 -2.12 -30.49 -26.87
N THR A 597 -1.34 -30.31 -27.93
CA THR A 597 -0.36 -29.23 -28.08
C THR A 597 -0.37 -28.77 -29.53
N VAL A 598 -0.50 -27.47 -29.75
CA VAL A 598 -0.27 -26.81 -31.03
C VAL A 598 1.08 -26.13 -30.95
N ASN A 599 2.00 -26.49 -31.86
CA ASN A 599 3.26 -25.78 -32.03
C ASN A 599 3.08 -24.74 -33.13
N ASP A 600 3.70 -23.57 -32.98
CA ASP A 600 3.58 -22.42 -33.89
C ASP A 600 2.11 -22.08 -34.19
N PRO A 601 1.29 -21.81 -33.15
CA PRO A 601 -0.15 -21.59 -33.32
C PRO A 601 -0.44 -20.48 -34.33
N VAL A 602 -1.39 -20.74 -35.23
CA VAL A 602 -1.92 -19.69 -36.10
C VAL A 602 -2.86 -18.84 -35.25
N VAL A 603 -2.38 -17.69 -34.80
CA VAL A 603 -3.16 -16.75 -33.99
C VAL A 603 -3.98 -15.85 -34.90
N VAL A 604 -5.31 -15.99 -34.84
CA VAL A 604 -6.26 -15.13 -35.57
C VAL A 604 -7.12 -14.41 -34.54
N ASN A 605 -7.08 -13.07 -34.52
CA ASN A 605 -7.78 -12.25 -33.52
C ASN A 605 -7.45 -12.68 -32.06
N ASN A 606 -6.17 -12.93 -31.76
CA ASN A 606 -5.68 -13.38 -30.45
C ASN A 606 -6.27 -14.72 -29.98
N SER A 607 -6.62 -15.61 -30.91
CA SER A 607 -7.18 -16.91 -30.62
C SER A 607 -6.61 -18.00 -31.53
N THR A 608 -6.62 -19.24 -31.03
CA THR A 608 -6.22 -20.43 -31.79
C THR A 608 -7.10 -21.63 -31.45
N ASP A 609 -7.42 -22.45 -32.46
CA ASP A 609 -8.21 -23.68 -32.28
C ASP A 609 -7.28 -24.87 -32.04
N VAL A 610 -7.54 -25.59 -30.95
CA VAL A 610 -6.78 -26.79 -30.56
C VAL A 610 -7.66 -28.03 -30.70
N THR A 611 -7.29 -28.94 -31.59
CA THR A 611 -8.01 -30.23 -31.74
C THR A 611 -7.66 -31.18 -30.60
N VAL A 612 -8.68 -31.67 -29.91
CA VAL A 612 -8.60 -32.63 -28.79
C VAL A 612 -9.40 -33.90 -29.09
N ALA A 613 -9.23 -34.94 -28.27
CA ALA A 613 -10.16 -36.06 -28.27
C ALA A 613 -11.55 -35.59 -27.82
N ALA A 614 -12.61 -36.28 -28.26
CA ALA A 614 -13.98 -35.95 -27.85
C ALA A 614 -14.07 -35.86 -26.33
N MET A 615 -14.43 -34.67 -25.84
CA MET A 615 -14.55 -34.39 -24.41
C MET A 615 -15.86 -34.95 -23.88
N SER A 616 -15.88 -35.29 -22.60
CA SER A 616 -17.06 -35.77 -21.89
C SER A 616 -17.65 -34.70 -20.97
N GLN A 617 -18.96 -34.72 -20.76
CA GLN A 617 -19.59 -33.90 -19.70
C GLN A 617 -18.82 -34.00 -18.37
N PHE A 618 -18.63 -32.86 -17.69
CA PHE A 618 -17.84 -32.68 -16.46
C PHE A 618 -16.31 -32.72 -16.62
N ASP A 619 -15.80 -32.91 -17.83
CA ASP A 619 -14.39 -32.67 -18.08
C ASP A 619 -14.03 -31.22 -17.73
N SER A 620 -12.87 -31.03 -17.10
CA SER A 620 -12.34 -29.72 -16.74
C SER A 620 -11.23 -29.33 -17.70
N VAL A 621 -11.46 -28.31 -18.53
CA VAL A 621 -10.58 -27.88 -19.62
C VAL A 621 -9.81 -26.62 -19.22
N SER A 622 -8.50 -26.64 -19.37
CA SER A 622 -7.66 -25.44 -19.24
C SER A 622 -6.57 -25.40 -20.30
N ALA A 623 -5.95 -24.25 -20.51
CA ALA A 623 -4.83 -24.10 -21.43
C ALA A 623 -3.68 -23.30 -20.83
N ASP A 624 -2.47 -23.51 -21.31
CA ASP A 624 -1.35 -22.58 -21.14
C ASP A 624 -0.71 -22.29 -22.50
N GLN A 625 0.14 -21.27 -22.53
CA GLN A 625 0.92 -20.91 -23.70
C GLN A 625 2.40 -20.75 -23.32
N THR A 626 3.29 -20.94 -24.29
CA THR A 626 4.75 -20.87 -24.08
C THR A 626 5.37 -20.05 -25.19
N ASN A 627 6.35 -19.21 -24.86
CA ASN A 627 7.22 -18.52 -25.82
C ASN A 627 8.70 -18.87 -25.53
N GLY A 628 9.62 -18.18 -26.19
CA GLY A 628 11.06 -18.40 -26.06
C GLY A 628 11.65 -18.18 -24.65
N VAL A 629 10.86 -17.66 -23.71
CA VAL A 629 11.30 -17.37 -22.34
C VAL A 629 10.66 -18.29 -21.31
N GLY A 630 9.38 -18.58 -21.43
CA GLY A 630 8.73 -19.48 -20.48
C GLY A 630 7.31 -19.84 -20.84
N THR A 631 6.67 -20.58 -19.94
CA THR A 631 5.27 -20.94 -20.01
C THR A 631 4.46 -20.04 -19.08
N SER A 632 3.31 -19.57 -19.55
CA SER A 632 2.28 -18.93 -18.73
C SER A 632 1.78 -19.83 -17.59
N GLU A 633 1.05 -19.24 -16.64
CA GLU A 633 0.13 -20.01 -15.82
C GLU A 633 -0.99 -20.64 -16.68
N LYS A 634 -1.68 -21.64 -16.14
CA LYS A 634 -2.87 -22.20 -16.81
C LYS A 634 -4.04 -21.24 -16.69
N SER A 635 -4.85 -21.17 -17.72
CA SER A 635 -6.17 -20.55 -17.70
C SER A 635 -7.01 -21.06 -16.53
N GLY A 636 -7.99 -20.27 -16.11
CA GLY A 636 -9.12 -20.78 -15.34
C GLY A 636 -9.73 -22.00 -16.05
N ALA A 637 -10.08 -23.03 -15.28
CA ALA A 637 -10.63 -24.24 -15.84
C ALA A 637 -12.13 -24.08 -16.19
N LEU A 638 -12.52 -24.50 -17.39
CA LEU A 638 -13.88 -24.48 -17.89
C LEU A 638 -14.48 -25.91 -17.84
N GLU A 639 -15.69 -26.05 -17.28
CA GLU A 639 -16.39 -27.35 -17.23
C GLU A 639 -17.13 -27.60 -18.56
N VAL A 640 -16.95 -28.80 -19.14
CA VAL A 640 -17.67 -29.26 -20.34
C VAL A 640 -19.12 -29.56 -20.01
N GLY A 641 -20.04 -28.90 -20.72
CA GLY A 641 -21.47 -29.04 -20.57
C GLY A 641 -22.03 -30.26 -21.30
N GLY A 642 -23.08 -30.89 -20.77
CA GLY A 642 -23.76 -32.04 -21.39
C GLY A 642 -25.13 -31.70 -22.01
N GLY A 643 -25.32 -30.48 -22.51
CA GLY A 643 -26.64 -29.97 -22.94
C GLY A 643 -27.52 -29.47 -21.78
N ASN A 644 -28.83 -29.63 -21.88
CA ASN A 644 -29.77 -29.25 -20.82
C ASN A 644 -29.48 -29.99 -19.51
N GLY A 645 -29.22 -29.24 -18.43
CA GLY A 645 -29.07 -29.79 -17.08
C GLY A 645 -30.29 -29.58 -16.20
N ASP A 646 -30.28 -30.15 -15.00
CA ASP A 646 -31.32 -29.92 -13.99
C ASP A 646 -31.29 -28.47 -13.48
N VAL A 647 -32.47 -27.84 -13.45
CA VAL A 647 -32.64 -26.46 -12.98
C VAL A 647 -33.81 -26.35 -12.01
N PHE A 648 -33.88 -25.25 -11.28
CA PHE A 648 -35.09 -24.81 -10.61
C PHE A 648 -35.78 -23.72 -11.40
N ILE A 649 -37.12 -23.71 -11.41
CA ILE A 649 -37.94 -22.66 -11.99
C ILE A 649 -38.74 -21.90 -10.94
N SER A 650 -38.71 -20.57 -11.02
CA SER A 650 -39.49 -19.65 -10.18
C SER A 650 -40.23 -18.62 -11.03
N LEU A 651 -41.37 -18.13 -10.55
CA LEU A 651 -42.14 -17.09 -11.22
C LEU A 651 -41.85 -15.73 -10.60
N GLY A 652 -41.42 -14.77 -11.40
CA GLY A 652 -41.25 -13.40 -10.95
C GLY A 652 -42.51 -12.58 -11.19
N ILE A 653 -42.98 -11.88 -10.16
CA ILE A 653 -44.15 -11.00 -10.24
C ILE A 653 -43.82 -9.60 -9.72
N ARG A 654 -44.60 -8.59 -10.13
CA ARG A 654 -44.63 -7.29 -9.46
C ARG A 654 -45.99 -6.98 -8.85
N GLU A 655 -45.99 -6.52 -7.61
CA GLU A 655 -47.18 -6.05 -6.88
C GLU A 655 -47.55 -4.62 -7.30
N SER A 656 -48.06 -4.46 -8.52
CA SER A 656 -48.32 -3.14 -9.11
C SER A 656 -49.67 -2.54 -8.74
N GLY A 657 -50.62 -3.36 -8.28
CA GLY A 657 -52.02 -2.94 -8.07
C GLY A 657 -52.77 -2.59 -9.36
N ASP A 658 -52.23 -2.94 -10.54
CA ASP A 658 -52.81 -2.53 -11.83
C ASP A 658 -54.20 -3.15 -12.09
N LEU A 659 -55.20 -2.28 -12.22
CA LEU A 659 -56.60 -2.63 -12.41
C LEU A 659 -57.02 -2.79 -13.89
N GLY A 660 -56.06 -2.78 -14.82
CA GLY A 660 -56.29 -3.03 -16.25
C GLY A 660 -56.91 -4.41 -16.55
N MET A 661 -57.11 -4.70 -17.83
CA MET A 661 -57.63 -6.03 -18.21
C MET A 661 -56.56 -7.10 -17.97
N LEU A 662 -56.96 -8.27 -17.44
CA LEU A 662 -56.01 -9.38 -17.28
C LEU A 662 -55.42 -9.76 -18.66
N GLY A 663 -54.10 -9.94 -18.73
CA GLY A 663 -53.36 -10.24 -19.96
C GLY A 663 -53.10 -9.04 -20.89
N SER A 664 -53.51 -7.81 -20.53
CA SER A 664 -53.01 -6.58 -21.17
C SER A 664 -51.72 -6.11 -20.51
N ASN A 665 -50.93 -5.29 -21.21
CA ASN A 665 -49.71 -4.70 -20.66
C ASN A 665 -50.05 -3.82 -19.45
N GLY A 666 -49.27 -3.95 -18.38
CA GLY A 666 -49.36 -3.11 -17.18
C GLY A 666 -48.11 -2.28 -16.93
N THR A 667 -47.90 -1.86 -15.68
CA THR A 667 -46.78 -0.98 -15.29
C THR A 667 -45.55 -1.74 -14.77
N SER A 668 -44.39 -1.10 -14.73
CA SER A 668 -43.15 -1.68 -14.18
C SER A 668 -42.89 -1.28 -12.71
N THR A 669 -43.92 -0.85 -11.99
CA THR A 669 -43.82 -0.33 -10.61
C THR A 669 -44.37 -1.32 -9.61
N GLY A 670 -43.83 -1.33 -8.38
CA GLY A 670 -44.26 -2.20 -7.30
C GLY A 670 -43.16 -3.18 -6.87
N ASP A 671 -43.40 -3.79 -5.72
CA ASP A 671 -42.49 -4.75 -5.10
C ASP A 671 -42.36 -6.01 -5.97
N PHE A 672 -41.16 -6.57 -6.05
CA PHE A 672 -40.83 -7.71 -6.91
C PHE A 672 -40.54 -8.95 -6.05
N GLU A 673 -41.41 -9.94 -6.19
CA GLU A 673 -41.33 -11.23 -5.52
C GLU A 673 -41.07 -12.40 -6.48
N TRP A 674 -40.45 -13.46 -5.95
CA TRP A 674 -40.40 -14.80 -6.55
C TRP A 674 -41.44 -15.70 -5.91
N ILE A 675 -42.32 -16.28 -6.73
CA ILE A 675 -43.25 -17.33 -6.31
C ILE A 675 -42.64 -18.71 -6.58
N GLY A 676 -42.77 -19.58 -5.61
CA GLY A 676 -42.25 -20.96 -5.62
C GLY A 676 -40.84 -21.08 -5.06
N ALA A 677 -40.16 -19.98 -4.76
CA ALA A 677 -38.78 -19.99 -4.26
C ALA A 677 -38.74 -20.09 -2.73
N ASN A 678 -38.21 -21.20 -2.20
CA ASN A 678 -38.10 -21.40 -0.75
C ASN A 678 -37.06 -20.48 -0.10
N THR A 679 -35.97 -20.25 -0.84
CA THR A 679 -34.82 -19.43 -0.45
C THR A 679 -34.13 -18.93 -1.72
N ASN A 680 -33.48 -17.78 -1.63
CA ASN A 680 -32.49 -17.38 -2.64
C ASN A 680 -31.16 -18.06 -2.30
N GLY A 681 -30.60 -18.77 -3.27
CA GLY A 681 -29.25 -19.32 -3.20
C GLY A 681 -28.17 -18.22 -3.26
N PRO A 682 -26.88 -18.60 -3.25
CA PRO A 682 -25.78 -17.68 -3.45
C PRO A 682 -26.01 -16.78 -4.68
N GLY A 683 -25.61 -15.50 -4.62
CA GLY A 683 -25.80 -14.57 -5.74
C GLY A 683 -27.27 -14.20 -6.05
N GLY A 684 -28.21 -14.52 -5.15
CA GLY A 684 -29.63 -14.19 -5.32
C GLY A 684 -30.42 -15.15 -6.21
N ALA A 685 -29.87 -16.32 -6.56
CA ALA A 685 -30.51 -17.29 -7.44
C ALA A 685 -31.76 -17.91 -6.80
N PRO A 686 -32.99 -17.69 -7.31
CA PRO A 686 -34.20 -18.24 -6.71
C PRO A 686 -34.26 -19.77 -6.91
N ARG A 687 -34.52 -20.51 -5.83
CA ARG A 687 -34.59 -21.99 -5.85
C ARG A 687 -36.04 -22.46 -5.71
N GLY A 688 -36.70 -22.55 -6.86
CA GLY A 688 -38.10 -22.94 -6.98
C GLY A 688 -38.36 -24.43 -7.23
N PHE A 689 -39.31 -24.72 -8.13
CA PHE A 689 -39.66 -26.09 -8.48
C PHE A 689 -38.54 -26.73 -9.32
N ALA A 690 -38.19 -27.99 -9.02
CA ALA A 690 -37.23 -28.72 -9.84
C ALA A 690 -37.82 -28.99 -11.23
N LEU A 691 -37.04 -28.67 -12.26
CA LEU A 691 -37.33 -28.92 -13.66
C LEU A 691 -36.19 -29.76 -14.23
N ILE A 692 -36.49 -31.04 -14.46
CA ILE A 692 -35.54 -32.04 -14.94
C ILE A 692 -35.73 -32.19 -16.46
N PRO A 693 -34.68 -32.24 -17.28
CA PRO A 693 -34.80 -32.47 -18.71
C PRO A 693 -35.62 -33.72 -19.03
N SER A 694 -36.58 -33.60 -19.95
CA SER A 694 -37.53 -34.68 -20.28
C SER A 694 -37.89 -34.69 -21.77
N ALA A 695 -38.39 -35.84 -22.25
CA ALA A 695 -38.93 -35.97 -23.61
C ALA A 695 -40.40 -35.50 -23.73
N GLY A 696 -41.03 -35.08 -22.63
CA GLY A 696 -42.43 -34.68 -22.59
C GLY A 696 -42.64 -33.41 -21.77
N TRP A 697 -43.70 -32.68 -22.08
CA TRP A 697 -44.10 -31.45 -21.40
C TRP A 697 -44.39 -31.69 -19.91
N GLN A 698 -44.00 -30.73 -19.10
CA GLN A 698 -44.21 -30.67 -17.65
C GLN A 698 -45.09 -29.45 -17.35
N THR A 699 -46.14 -29.63 -16.56
CA THR A 699 -46.98 -28.51 -16.14
C THR A 699 -46.49 -27.97 -14.80
N VAL A 700 -46.14 -26.68 -14.76
CA VAL A 700 -45.75 -25.98 -13.53
C VAL A 700 -46.88 -25.03 -13.13
N VAL A 701 -47.24 -25.05 -11.84
CA VAL A 701 -48.29 -24.20 -11.27
C VAL A 701 -47.70 -23.44 -10.11
N PHE A 702 -47.69 -22.12 -10.21
CA PHE A 702 -47.31 -21.19 -9.16
C PHE A 702 -48.57 -20.67 -8.49
N ASN A 703 -48.77 -21.00 -7.23
CA ASN A 703 -49.92 -20.60 -6.44
C ASN A 703 -49.50 -19.62 -5.32
N PRO A 704 -49.72 -18.30 -5.51
CA PRO A 704 -49.32 -17.28 -4.54
C PRO A 704 -49.87 -17.50 -3.12
N ALA A 705 -50.95 -18.27 -2.96
CA ALA A 705 -51.59 -18.52 -1.68
C ALA A 705 -50.92 -19.61 -0.82
N ILE A 706 -50.10 -20.49 -1.43
CA ILE A 706 -49.51 -21.64 -0.71
C ILE A 706 -48.03 -21.85 -1.03
N ASP A 707 -47.56 -21.37 -2.17
CA ASP A 707 -46.17 -21.54 -2.56
C ASP A 707 -45.29 -20.52 -1.84
N PRO A 708 -44.04 -20.89 -1.51
CA PRO A 708 -43.12 -19.97 -0.84
C PRO A 708 -42.81 -18.75 -1.68
N ILE A 709 -42.69 -17.61 -1.00
CA ILE A 709 -42.42 -16.30 -1.58
C ILE A 709 -41.05 -15.82 -1.08
N SER A 710 -40.20 -15.36 -1.99
CA SER A 710 -38.92 -14.75 -1.64
C SER A 710 -38.74 -13.40 -2.35
N PRO A 711 -38.11 -12.41 -1.68
CA PRO A 711 -37.91 -11.10 -2.26
C PRO A 711 -36.85 -11.15 -3.38
N PHE A 712 -37.06 -10.36 -4.43
CA PHE A 712 -36.02 -10.06 -5.40
C PHE A 712 -35.08 -8.98 -4.88
N PHE A 713 -33.95 -9.40 -4.30
CA PHE A 713 -32.96 -8.52 -3.65
C PHE A 713 -33.65 -7.54 -2.69
N SER A 714 -33.42 -6.23 -2.84
CA SER A 714 -34.02 -5.17 -2.02
C SER A 714 -35.29 -4.56 -2.65
N LEU A 715 -35.78 -5.12 -3.75
CA LEU A 715 -36.98 -4.63 -4.45
C LEU A 715 -38.25 -5.38 -4.03
N GLY A 716 -38.15 -6.37 -3.14
CA GLY A 716 -39.28 -7.10 -2.60
C GLY A 716 -39.23 -7.19 -1.07
N ASP A 717 -40.34 -7.59 -0.47
CA ASP A 717 -40.51 -7.79 0.97
C ASP A 717 -40.76 -9.25 1.38
N GLY A 718 -40.85 -10.17 0.40
CA GLY A 718 -41.09 -11.59 0.63
C GLY A 718 -42.56 -11.93 0.89
N GLN A 719 -43.50 -11.06 0.53
CA GLN A 719 -44.93 -11.24 0.73
C GLN A 719 -45.73 -10.87 -0.51
N ILE A 720 -46.91 -11.47 -0.65
CA ILE A 720 -47.91 -11.04 -1.63
C ILE A 720 -49.00 -10.29 -0.87
N THR A 721 -48.98 -8.97 -0.96
CA THR A 721 -49.89 -8.06 -0.26
C THR A 721 -50.99 -7.51 -1.15
N GLU A 722 -50.77 -7.47 -2.47
CA GLU A 722 -51.70 -6.96 -3.45
C GLU A 722 -52.55 -8.07 -4.09
N THR A 723 -53.72 -7.67 -4.59
CA THR A 723 -54.60 -8.61 -5.33
C THR A 723 -54.30 -8.64 -6.83
N ARG A 724 -53.54 -7.66 -7.31
CA ARG A 724 -53.27 -7.44 -8.73
C ARG A 724 -51.79 -7.12 -8.92
N GLY A 725 -51.24 -7.66 -9.99
CA GLY A 725 -49.83 -7.49 -10.29
C GLY A 725 -49.51 -7.80 -11.74
N ILE A 726 -48.21 -7.91 -12.01
CA ILE A 726 -47.67 -8.17 -13.33
C ILE A 726 -46.90 -9.48 -13.32
N LEU A 727 -47.04 -10.28 -14.37
CA LEU A 727 -46.11 -11.34 -14.68
C LEU A 727 -44.81 -10.72 -15.23
N GLU A 728 -43.80 -10.61 -14.36
CA GLU A 728 -42.57 -9.88 -14.64
C GLU A 728 -41.52 -10.76 -15.34
N SER A 729 -41.38 -12.02 -14.93
CA SER A 729 -40.34 -12.90 -15.47
C SER A 729 -40.54 -14.37 -15.09
N ILE A 730 -39.77 -15.25 -15.73
CA ILE A 730 -39.40 -16.54 -15.13
C ILE A 730 -37.92 -16.51 -14.77
N ALA A 731 -37.55 -17.22 -13.71
CA ALA A 731 -36.17 -17.44 -13.33
C ALA A 731 -35.83 -18.92 -13.40
N LEU A 732 -34.67 -19.23 -13.98
CA LEU A 732 -34.12 -20.58 -14.06
C LEU A 732 -32.75 -20.58 -13.39
N SER A 733 -32.58 -21.36 -12.33
CA SER A 733 -31.31 -21.47 -11.60
C SER A 733 -30.73 -22.87 -11.69
N VAL A 734 -29.41 -22.97 -11.77
CA VAL A 734 -28.73 -24.27 -11.86
C VAL A 734 -28.96 -25.07 -10.57
N ASP A 735 -29.40 -26.32 -10.69
CA ASP A 735 -29.31 -27.26 -9.57
C ASP A 735 -27.88 -27.79 -9.48
N SER A 736 -27.01 -26.98 -8.86
CA SER A 736 -25.59 -27.31 -8.66
C SER A 736 -25.34 -28.61 -7.88
N THR A 737 -26.37 -29.14 -7.20
CA THR A 737 -26.27 -30.39 -6.43
C THR A 737 -26.73 -31.61 -7.23
N SER A 738 -27.38 -31.40 -8.37
CA SER A 738 -27.84 -32.49 -9.21
C SER A 738 -26.67 -33.20 -9.90
N PRO A 739 -26.70 -34.54 -9.99
CA PRO A 739 -25.79 -35.28 -10.89
C PRO A 739 -26.03 -34.96 -12.37
N GLY A 740 -27.19 -34.38 -12.72
CA GLY A 740 -27.54 -33.94 -14.07
C GLY A 740 -27.29 -32.44 -14.32
N ARG A 741 -26.55 -31.74 -13.46
CA ARG A 741 -26.19 -30.32 -13.71
C ARG A 741 -25.36 -30.18 -14.99
N SER A 742 -25.47 -29.04 -15.65
CA SER A 742 -24.74 -28.80 -16.92
C SER A 742 -24.52 -27.31 -17.18
N SER A 743 -23.39 -26.95 -17.78
CA SER A 743 -23.10 -25.63 -18.38
C SER A 743 -23.43 -25.56 -19.88
N GLY A 744 -23.88 -26.68 -20.49
CA GLY A 744 -24.15 -26.81 -21.92
C GLY A 744 -25.39 -26.03 -22.39
N ALA A 745 -25.78 -26.22 -23.65
CA ALA A 745 -26.88 -25.48 -24.26
C ALA A 745 -28.20 -25.85 -23.58
N TYR A 746 -28.84 -24.83 -23.02
CA TYR A 746 -30.20 -24.95 -22.54
C TYR A 746 -31.18 -24.62 -23.66
N THR A 747 -32.21 -25.44 -23.83
CA THR A 747 -33.36 -25.19 -24.71
C THR A 747 -34.63 -25.46 -23.93
N LEU A 748 -35.35 -24.39 -23.61
CA LEU A 748 -36.62 -24.41 -22.90
C LEU A 748 -37.74 -23.98 -23.83
N TYR A 749 -38.76 -24.81 -23.95
CA TYR A 749 -40.02 -24.42 -24.58
C TYR A 749 -41.06 -24.08 -23.51
N VAL A 750 -41.88 -23.06 -23.77
CA VAL A 750 -42.99 -22.65 -22.91
C VAL A 750 -44.25 -22.51 -23.73
N ASP A 751 -45.35 -23.04 -23.21
CA ASP A 751 -46.67 -23.01 -23.81
C ASP A 751 -47.78 -22.82 -22.76
N ASN A 752 -48.98 -22.47 -23.20
CA ASN A 752 -50.20 -22.37 -22.39
C ASN A 752 -50.03 -21.59 -21.07
N VAL A 753 -49.61 -20.33 -21.14
CA VAL A 753 -49.47 -19.47 -19.96
C VAL A 753 -50.86 -18.96 -19.54
N VAL A 754 -51.33 -19.40 -18.37
CA VAL A 754 -52.71 -19.21 -17.91
C VAL A 754 -52.75 -18.71 -16.47
N ASN A 755 -53.54 -17.67 -16.21
CA ASN A 755 -53.92 -17.27 -14.85
C ASN A 755 -55.24 -17.96 -14.49
N VAL A 756 -55.14 -19.01 -13.68
CA VAL A 756 -56.16 -20.05 -13.48
C VAL A 756 -57.32 -19.53 -12.65
N GLY A 757 -58.54 -19.58 -13.19
CA GLY A 757 -59.74 -19.13 -12.50
C GLY A 757 -59.82 -17.62 -12.19
N ALA A 758 -59.00 -16.80 -12.86
CA ALA A 758 -58.97 -15.34 -12.66
C ALA A 758 -60.06 -14.58 -13.45
N GLY A 759 -60.70 -15.25 -14.41
CA GLY A 759 -61.73 -14.68 -15.28
C GLY A 759 -63.11 -14.62 -14.62
N PRO A 760 -64.07 -13.93 -15.25
CA PRO A 760 -65.44 -13.86 -14.77
C PRO A 760 -66.04 -15.25 -14.54
N GLY A 761 -66.61 -15.48 -13.35
CA GLY A 761 -67.15 -16.78 -12.96
C GLY A 761 -66.08 -17.83 -12.65
N SER A 762 -64.87 -17.41 -12.32
CA SER A 762 -63.71 -18.28 -12.09
C SER A 762 -63.32 -19.12 -13.31
N THR A 763 -63.41 -18.50 -14.48
CA THR A 763 -62.89 -19.07 -15.74
C THR A 763 -61.39 -18.80 -15.86
N ASP A 764 -60.68 -19.63 -16.62
CA ASP A 764 -59.25 -19.43 -16.88
C ASP A 764 -59.04 -18.23 -17.81
N VAL A 765 -57.99 -17.43 -17.53
CA VAL A 765 -57.53 -16.37 -18.42
C VAL A 765 -56.24 -16.83 -19.08
N VAL A 766 -56.28 -17.08 -20.39
CA VAL A 766 -55.09 -17.37 -21.19
C VAL A 766 -54.34 -16.05 -21.42
N ILE A 767 -53.13 -15.96 -20.90
CA ILE A 767 -52.24 -14.82 -21.14
C ILE A 767 -51.69 -14.92 -22.57
N THR A 768 -51.21 -16.10 -22.94
CA THR A 768 -50.84 -16.47 -24.31
C THR A 768 -50.78 -17.99 -24.46
N ASP A 769 -51.20 -18.48 -25.63
CA ASP A 769 -51.01 -19.84 -26.15
C ASP A 769 -50.09 -19.84 -27.38
N PHE A 770 -49.51 -18.67 -27.71
CA PHE A 770 -48.55 -18.45 -28.81
C PHE A 770 -49.04 -18.69 -30.24
N GLU A 771 -50.22 -19.29 -30.44
CA GLU A 771 -50.74 -19.68 -31.77
C GLU A 771 -51.06 -18.51 -32.71
N SER A 772 -51.28 -17.31 -32.16
CA SER A 772 -51.67 -16.12 -32.95
C SER A 772 -50.50 -15.30 -33.50
N PHE A 773 -49.26 -15.68 -33.17
CA PHE A 773 -48.05 -14.95 -33.53
C PHE A 773 -47.31 -15.63 -34.68
N ALA A 774 -46.42 -14.91 -35.36
CA ALA A 774 -45.63 -15.48 -36.44
C ALA A 774 -44.38 -16.19 -35.90
N LEU A 775 -43.94 -17.24 -36.61
CA LEU A 775 -42.67 -17.89 -36.31
C LEU A 775 -41.52 -16.87 -36.35
N GLY A 776 -40.67 -16.90 -35.33
CA GLY A 776 -39.58 -15.94 -35.15
C GLY A 776 -39.94 -14.69 -34.34
N ASP A 777 -41.22 -14.42 -34.07
CA ASP A 777 -41.62 -13.30 -33.22
C ASP A 777 -41.14 -13.52 -31.79
N GLU A 778 -40.67 -12.47 -31.13
CA GLU A 778 -40.47 -12.47 -29.69
C GLU A 778 -41.80 -12.14 -29.00
N VAL A 779 -42.28 -13.04 -28.13
CA VAL A 779 -43.58 -12.93 -27.46
C VAL A 779 -43.44 -13.31 -26.00
N LEU A 780 -44.00 -12.47 -25.14
CA LEU A 780 -44.03 -12.56 -23.69
C LEU A 780 -42.65 -12.46 -23.02
N PHE A 781 -41.65 -13.21 -23.46
CA PHE A 781 -40.32 -13.28 -22.85
C PHE A 781 -39.25 -12.67 -23.76
N GLN A 782 -38.39 -11.83 -23.18
CA GLN A 782 -37.18 -11.28 -23.80
C GLN A 782 -36.09 -12.33 -23.97
N GLU A 783 -35.06 -12.08 -24.79
CA GLU A 783 -33.90 -12.96 -24.82
C GLU A 783 -33.18 -13.06 -23.44
N PRO A 784 -32.61 -14.23 -23.10
CA PRO A 784 -31.91 -14.46 -21.82
C PRO A 784 -30.91 -13.39 -21.38
N THR A 785 -30.16 -12.81 -22.33
CA THR A 785 -29.14 -11.78 -22.07
C THR A 785 -29.69 -10.37 -21.87
N PHE A 786 -30.97 -10.13 -22.15
CA PHE A 786 -31.60 -8.80 -22.00
C PHE A 786 -31.61 -8.34 -20.53
N SER A 787 -31.76 -9.28 -19.61
CA SER A 787 -31.81 -8.99 -18.18
C SER A 787 -30.41 -8.64 -17.64
N GLY A 788 -30.12 -7.36 -17.47
CA GLY A 788 -28.83 -6.87 -16.94
C GLY A 788 -28.48 -7.41 -15.54
N SER A 789 -29.46 -7.80 -14.73
CA SER A 789 -29.22 -8.42 -13.41
C SER A 789 -28.67 -9.85 -13.48
N THR A 790 -28.81 -10.53 -14.63
CA THR A 790 -28.41 -11.94 -14.78
C THR A 790 -27.55 -12.22 -16.02
N ALA A 791 -27.35 -11.25 -16.91
CA ALA A 791 -26.51 -11.39 -18.09
C ALA A 791 -25.08 -11.85 -17.74
N GLY A 792 -24.55 -11.40 -16.59
CA GLY A 792 -23.25 -11.83 -16.08
C GLY A 792 -23.14 -13.31 -15.69
N ASN A 793 -24.26 -14.06 -15.62
CA ASN A 793 -24.28 -15.50 -15.34
C ASN A 793 -24.27 -16.37 -16.60
N LEU A 794 -24.45 -15.75 -17.78
CA LEU A 794 -24.58 -16.45 -19.05
C LEU A 794 -23.26 -16.44 -19.83
N ALA A 795 -23.03 -17.49 -20.60
CA ALA A 795 -21.98 -17.52 -21.62
C ALA A 795 -22.58 -17.16 -22.98
N GLY A 796 -21.84 -16.38 -23.78
CA GLY A 796 -22.23 -16.04 -25.15
C GLY A 796 -21.74 -17.09 -26.16
N PRO A 797 -22.23 -17.06 -27.42
CA PRO A 797 -23.12 -16.06 -28.01
C PRO A 797 -24.61 -16.43 -27.99
N LEU A 798 -25.00 -17.62 -27.54
CA LEU A 798 -26.39 -18.09 -27.63
C LEU A 798 -27.30 -17.37 -26.64
N SER A 799 -28.24 -16.60 -27.18
CA SER A 799 -29.32 -15.96 -26.43
C SER A 799 -30.49 -15.78 -27.37
N VAL A 800 -31.50 -16.65 -27.22
CA VAL A 800 -32.65 -16.70 -28.14
C VAL A 800 -33.93 -16.61 -27.32
N SER A 801 -34.89 -15.82 -27.78
CA SER A 801 -36.32 -15.92 -27.45
C SER A 801 -37.13 -15.71 -28.72
N LYS A 802 -37.98 -16.68 -29.09
CA LYS A 802 -38.84 -16.57 -30.28
C LYS A 802 -39.98 -17.59 -30.27
N ILE A 803 -40.98 -17.38 -31.12
CA ILE A 803 -41.97 -18.40 -31.47
C ILE A 803 -41.37 -19.41 -32.44
N THR A 804 -41.63 -20.69 -32.19
CA THR A 804 -41.21 -21.81 -33.05
C THR A 804 -42.32 -22.84 -33.20
N ALA A 805 -42.21 -23.68 -34.24
CA ALA A 805 -43.05 -24.84 -34.48
C ALA A 805 -42.32 -26.17 -34.17
N ASP A 806 -41.12 -26.10 -33.58
CA ASP A 806 -40.32 -27.30 -33.27
C ASP A 806 -40.99 -28.17 -32.21
N GLN A 807 -41.67 -27.54 -31.24
CA GLN A 807 -42.45 -28.18 -30.17
C GLN A 807 -43.71 -27.35 -29.93
N ALA A 808 -44.80 -28.02 -29.53
CA ALA A 808 -46.05 -27.39 -29.10
C ALA A 808 -46.81 -28.33 -28.14
N ASN A 809 -47.64 -27.78 -27.24
CA ASN A 809 -48.49 -28.56 -26.34
C ASN A 809 -49.98 -28.35 -26.65
N GLY A 810 -50.51 -29.19 -27.55
CA GLY A 810 -51.92 -29.16 -27.95
C GLY A 810 -52.24 -28.26 -29.15
N GLY A 811 -51.30 -27.42 -29.56
CA GLY A 811 -51.36 -26.54 -30.73
C GLY A 811 -50.30 -26.84 -31.81
N THR A 812 -49.81 -25.80 -32.48
CA THR A 812 -48.78 -25.87 -33.54
C THR A 812 -47.53 -25.07 -33.25
N GLN A 813 -47.53 -24.21 -32.23
CA GLN A 813 -46.42 -23.31 -31.92
C GLN A 813 -46.19 -23.20 -30.41
N SER A 814 -44.98 -22.82 -30.00
CA SER A 814 -44.67 -22.44 -28.62
C SER A 814 -43.58 -21.37 -28.59
N ALA A 815 -43.32 -20.77 -27.43
CA ALA A 815 -42.10 -19.98 -27.23
C ALA A 815 -40.92 -20.93 -27.01
N VAL A 816 -39.73 -20.58 -27.54
CA VAL A 816 -38.45 -21.23 -27.25
C VAL A 816 -37.45 -20.22 -26.75
N MET A 817 -36.71 -20.59 -25.72
CA MET A 817 -35.58 -19.84 -25.19
C MET A 817 -34.33 -20.70 -25.17
N GLN A 818 -33.18 -20.10 -25.52
CA GLN A 818 -31.89 -20.81 -25.53
C GLN A 818 -30.77 -19.95 -24.94
N TRP A 819 -29.92 -20.56 -24.11
CA TRP A 819 -28.79 -19.91 -23.46
C TRP A 819 -27.72 -20.91 -23.00
N PHE A 820 -26.57 -20.41 -22.56
CA PHE A 820 -25.56 -21.15 -21.81
C PHE A 820 -25.36 -20.52 -20.43
N PHE A 821 -25.15 -21.33 -19.40
CA PHE A 821 -24.56 -20.83 -18.15
C PHE A 821 -23.04 -20.82 -18.25
N LYS A 822 -22.39 -19.89 -17.55
CA LYS A 822 -20.91 -19.86 -17.51
C LYS A 822 -20.29 -21.11 -16.90
N ASP A 823 -20.96 -21.68 -15.91
CA ASP A 823 -20.53 -22.85 -15.14
C ASP A 823 -21.76 -23.44 -14.41
N THR A 824 -21.56 -24.48 -13.60
CA THR A 824 -22.64 -25.10 -12.82
C THR A 824 -22.70 -24.66 -11.36
N THR A 825 -22.14 -23.50 -11.01
CA THR A 825 -22.12 -23.04 -9.63
C THR A 825 -23.52 -22.66 -9.13
N ALA A 826 -23.73 -22.80 -7.82
CA ALA A 826 -25.00 -22.53 -7.15
C ALA A 826 -25.56 -21.10 -7.34
N SER A 827 -24.73 -20.15 -7.79
CA SER A 827 -25.10 -18.76 -8.05
C SER A 827 -25.52 -18.49 -9.49
N ARG A 828 -25.48 -19.48 -10.38
CA ARG A 828 -25.90 -19.31 -11.77
C ARG A 828 -27.40 -19.41 -11.91
N TRP A 829 -27.96 -18.34 -12.46
CA TRP A 829 -29.36 -18.27 -12.80
C TRP A 829 -29.60 -17.21 -13.88
N VAL A 830 -30.68 -17.41 -14.62
CA VAL A 830 -31.15 -16.52 -15.67
C VAL A 830 -32.54 -16.02 -15.32
N ARG A 831 -32.73 -14.70 -15.43
CA ARG A 831 -34.05 -14.07 -15.39
C ARG A 831 -34.45 -13.75 -16.82
N VAL A 832 -35.50 -14.41 -17.29
CA VAL A 832 -36.09 -14.11 -18.59
C VAL A 832 -37.30 -13.22 -18.37
N THR A 833 -37.12 -11.93 -18.63
CA THR A 833 -38.07 -10.87 -18.30
C THR A 833 -39.14 -10.70 -19.37
N THR A 834 -40.33 -10.25 -18.98
CA THR A 834 -41.37 -9.82 -19.92
C THR A 834 -41.30 -8.32 -20.23
N PHE A 835 -40.53 -7.56 -19.44
CA PHE A 835 -40.31 -6.13 -19.66
C PHE A 835 -39.70 -5.85 -21.04
N GLY A 836 -40.35 -5.00 -21.82
CA GLY A 836 -39.88 -4.59 -23.14
C GLY A 836 -40.07 -5.63 -24.24
N ALA A 837 -40.67 -6.80 -23.96
CA ALA A 837 -40.98 -7.80 -24.98
C ALA A 837 -41.84 -7.19 -26.10
N ASN A 838 -41.44 -7.40 -27.36
CA ASN A 838 -42.09 -6.75 -28.50
C ASN A 838 -43.60 -7.03 -28.59
N ASN A 839 -44.00 -8.23 -28.18
CA ASN A 839 -45.38 -8.66 -28.10
C ASN A 839 -45.70 -9.14 -26.68
N LYS A 840 -46.73 -8.58 -26.05
CA LYS A 840 -47.21 -8.98 -24.71
C LYS A 840 -46.23 -8.73 -23.56
N GLU A 841 -45.63 -7.53 -23.50
CA GLU A 841 -44.86 -7.12 -22.32
C GLU A 841 -45.73 -6.98 -21.06
N LEU A 842 -45.13 -7.28 -19.90
CA LEU A 842 -45.69 -7.00 -18.58
C LEU A 842 -47.19 -7.32 -18.43
N PRO A 843 -47.67 -8.55 -18.71
CA PRO A 843 -49.10 -8.81 -18.66
C PRO A 843 -49.64 -8.77 -17.24
N ILE A 844 -50.78 -8.10 -17.07
CA ILE A 844 -51.47 -7.98 -15.79
C ILE A 844 -52.12 -9.32 -15.39
N ILE A 845 -51.93 -9.72 -14.14
CA ILE A 845 -52.45 -10.96 -13.54
C ILE A 845 -53.18 -10.68 -12.22
N ASP A 846 -54.02 -11.63 -11.82
CA ASP A 846 -54.66 -11.72 -10.51
C ASP A 846 -53.75 -12.55 -9.59
N LEU A 847 -53.16 -11.89 -8.58
CA LEU A 847 -52.24 -12.50 -7.62
C LEU A 847 -52.97 -13.34 -6.56
N THR A 848 -54.31 -13.33 -6.53
CA THR A 848 -55.08 -14.24 -5.68
C THR A 848 -55.30 -15.61 -6.32
N ARG A 849 -54.81 -15.79 -7.56
CA ARG A 849 -55.04 -16.96 -8.39
C ARG A 849 -53.74 -17.57 -8.88
N PRO A 850 -53.68 -18.90 -9.09
CA PRO A 850 -52.47 -19.53 -9.61
C PRO A 850 -52.13 -19.07 -11.03
N VAL A 851 -50.85 -19.12 -11.38
CA VAL A 851 -50.35 -19.06 -12.75
C VAL A 851 -49.85 -20.43 -13.13
N ARG A 852 -50.37 -20.98 -14.23
CA ARG A 852 -49.94 -22.25 -14.80
C ARG A 852 -49.24 -22.01 -16.12
N MET A 853 -48.20 -22.78 -16.39
CA MET A 853 -47.57 -22.87 -17.70
C MET A 853 -47.14 -24.32 -17.97
N ASP A 854 -47.11 -24.69 -19.25
CA ASP A 854 -46.50 -25.94 -19.69
C ASP A 854 -45.09 -25.64 -20.18
N VAL A 855 -44.12 -26.40 -19.71
CA VAL A 855 -42.72 -26.23 -20.04
C VAL A 855 -42.11 -27.54 -20.53
N LEU A 856 -41.22 -27.46 -21.49
CA LEU A 856 -40.42 -28.58 -21.96
C LEU A 856 -38.96 -28.17 -21.92
N LEU A 857 -38.25 -28.64 -20.91
CA LEU A 857 -36.80 -28.61 -20.89
C LEU A 857 -36.32 -29.85 -21.63
N GLN A 858 -35.81 -29.68 -22.85
CA GLN A 858 -35.55 -30.80 -23.76
C GLN A 858 -34.44 -31.71 -23.20
N ALA A 859 -34.62 -33.03 -23.22
CA ALA A 859 -33.52 -33.94 -22.87
C ALA A 859 -32.32 -33.74 -23.85
N PRO A 860 -31.06 -33.78 -23.37
CA PRO A 860 -29.86 -33.70 -24.21
C PRO A 860 -29.83 -34.70 -25.37
#